data_AF-A0A9P6YP19-F1
#
_entry.id   AF-A0A9P6YP19-F1
#
_cell.length_a   1.000
_cell.length_b   1.000
_cell.length_c   1.000
_cell.angle_alpha   90.00
_cell.angle_beta   90.00
_cell.angle_gamma   90.00
#
_symmetry.space_group_name_H-M   'P 1'
#
loop_
_entity.id
_entity.type
_entity.pdbx_description
1 polymer ?
#
loop_
_entity_poly.entity_id
_entity_poly.type
_entity_poly.pdbx_seq_one_letter_code
_entity_poly.pdbx_strand_id
1 'polypeptide(L)'
;MKYIVKGGIWKNTEDEILKAAVSKYGKNQWARISSLLVRKTPKQCKARWFEWLDPSIKKTEWSKEEDEKLLHLAKLMPTQWRTIAPIVGRTPAQCLERYQRLLDEAEVRDSDRADELGLTGALGHETGPSADDVRKLRPGEVDPEPETKPARPDPVDMDEDEKEMLSEARARLANTQGKKAKRKARERQLEEARRLTALQKRRELKAAGIYMRLKTKPNVMDYNTDVPFEKKPALGFYDTTEEASRTVDPGKLTNVHLSKLNRRRADIEEEKNREKKRKAREKPKDGGGPQGNQGQFVPEKNAKITKMQEDEQIAKRRKLVLPAPQVGEQELEEIVKTGFAGENAKSLVADDVGATPFTDRGATPLYSELRTPKTNVGDYPGATPLQSMTTPRYTKPTQSVKSSLLQGLASLPKPRNEWEIRLPEIEQEKETKQSEVIEDMSDYEREIKEQAERDEKEREARRSLAVRFNLPRPATMPRLPVDENVNEIEKMINEELNRILEHDSVKYPVAGGKVAPGAVQLPDSIADVEDEFDSKSLEDARKELDKEIVNTLGLSDDQDIKKAVWEHASSRPEFEKAWNKEHEDLLFSVKFNQFLTISEMDDKEDIINGLEKTIEANRQTMIRDATRAGKLENKLEVRLGGYMNRSKLLSKQILEAYEEYEAAQIEYNSFLNLQIAEKAALPRRIESLEYEISKLASRERDLQQKYKDLNDEKMALAA
;
A
#
# COMPACT_ATOMS: atom_id res chain seq x y z
N MET A 1 -28.23 -14.26 9.54
CA MET A 1 -27.86 -14.18 8.10
C MET A 1 -28.10 -12.75 7.62
N LYS A 2 -27.26 -12.16 6.77
CA LYS A 2 -27.61 -10.91 6.06
C LYS A 2 -28.54 -11.26 4.88
N TYR A 3 -29.76 -10.72 4.87
CA TYR A 3 -30.67 -10.86 3.73
C TYR A 3 -30.23 -9.92 2.60
N ILE A 4 -29.48 -10.45 1.63
CA ILE A 4 -29.07 -9.69 0.44
C ILE A 4 -30.28 -9.56 -0.50
N VAL A 5 -30.96 -8.41 -0.44
CA VAL A 5 -31.97 -8.00 -1.43
C VAL A 5 -31.27 -7.78 -2.77
N LYS A 6 -31.62 -8.59 -3.78
CA LYS A 6 -30.98 -8.60 -5.10
C LYS A 6 -31.79 -7.77 -6.10
N GLY A 7 -31.13 -6.93 -6.88
CA GLY A 7 -31.75 -5.93 -7.75
C GLY A 7 -31.45 -4.51 -7.30
N GLY A 8 -32.37 -3.59 -7.58
CA GLY A 8 -32.14 -2.16 -7.53
C GLY A 8 -31.44 -1.63 -8.78
N ILE A 9 -31.32 -0.30 -8.87
CA ILE A 9 -30.86 0.41 -10.07
C ILE A 9 -29.45 -0.03 -10.51
N TRP A 10 -29.15 0.13 -11.80
CA TRP A 10 -27.85 -0.18 -12.37
C TRP A 10 -26.90 1.01 -12.24
N LYS A 11 -25.71 0.79 -11.66
CA LYS A 11 -24.60 1.76 -11.62
C LYS A 11 -23.68 1.57 -12.84
N ASN A 12 -23.00 2.62 -13.29
CA ASN A 12 -22.11 2.56 -14.45
C ASN A 12 -20.95 1.56 -14.27
N THR A 13 -20.39 1.46 -13.06
CA THR A 13 -19.44 0.41 -12.66
C THR A 13 -19.97 -1.02 -12.82
N GLU A 14 -21.24 -1.28 -12.50
CA GLU A 14 -21.84 -2.61 -12.72
C GLU A 14 -21.95 -2.93 -14.21
N ASP A 15 -22.34 -1.95 -15.03
CA ASP A 15 -22.43 -2.09 -16.49
C ASP A 15 -21.04 -2.32 -17.13
N GLU A 16 -19.99 -1.65 -16.67
CA GLU A 16 -18.61 -1.89 -17.16
C GLU A 16 -18.06 -3.26 -16.75
N ILE A 17 -18.30 -3.70 -15.52
CA ILE A 17 -17.99 -5.07 -15.09
C ILE A 17 -18.78 -6.09 -15.95
N LEU A 18 -20.05 -5.82 -16.24
CA LEU A 18 -20.90 -6.67 -17.09
C LEU A 18 -20.36 -6.75 -18.53
N LYS A 19 -19.96 -5.64 -19.15
CA LYS A 19 -19.28 -5.61 -20.46
C LYS A 19 -18.00 -6.45 -20.46
N ALA A 20 -17.11 -6.23 -19.49
CA ALA A 20 -15.85 -6.96 -19.40
C ALA A 20 -16.05 -8.47 -19.11
N ALA A 21 -17.06 -8.83 -18.30
CA ALA A 21 -17.43 -10.20 -18.01
C ALA A 21 -18.04 -10.92 -19.22
N VAL A 22 -18.91 -10.26 -19.99
CA VAL A 22 -19.43 -10.81 -21.27
C VAL A 22 -18.31 -10.98 -22.29
N SER A 23 -17.36 -10.04 -22.36
CA SER A 23 -16.19 -10.17 -23.24
C SER A 23 -15.28 -11.37 -22.88
N LYS A 24 -15.23 -11.80 -21.62
CA LYS A 24 -14.42 -12.96 -21.19
C LYS A 24 -15.20 -14.30 -21.19
N TYR A 25 -16.49 -14.28 -20.88
CA TYR A 25 -17.29 -15.50 -20.63
C TYR A 25 -18.39 -15.77 -21.67
N GLY A 26 -18.67 -14.81 -22.56
CA GLY A 26 -19.67 -14.91 -23.62
C GLY A 26 -21.12 -14.83 -23.14
N LYS A 27 -22.04 -14.57 -24.08
CA LYS A 27 -23.49 -14.36 -23.86
C LYS A 27 -24.28 -15.60 -23.35
N ASN A 28 -23.59 -16.65 -22.89
CA ASN A 28 -24.18 -17.92 -22.43
C ASN A 28 -23.88 -18.24 -20.95
N GLN A 29 -22.86 -17.63 -20.32
CA GLN A 29 -22.42 -18.00 -18.95
C GLN A 29 -22.95 -17.03 -17.87
N TRP A 30 -24.24 -16.66 -17.93
CA TRP A 30 -24.83 -15.62 -17.07
C TRP A 30 -24.65 -15.84 -15.56
N ALA A 31 -24.70 -17.08 -15.07
CA ALA A 31 -24.46 -17.38 -13.64
C ALA A 31 -23.00 -17.15 -13.20
N ARG A 32 -22.05 -17.20 -14.13
CA ARG A 32 -20.63 -16.87 -13.91
C ARG A 32 -20.36 -15.38 -14.04
N ILE A 33 -21.14 -14.68 -14.85
CA ILE A 33 -21.11 -13.22 -15.00
C ILE A 33 -21.67 -12.57 -13.74
N SER A 34 -22.86 -12.98 -13.28
CA SER A 34 -23.48 -12.44 -12.07
C SER A 34 -22.69 -12.72 -10.79
N SER A 35 -21.83 -13.74 -10.76
CA SER A 35 -20.99 -13.97 -9.59
C SER A 35 -19.85 -12.95 -9.42
N LEU A 36 -19.66 -12.03 -10.38
CA LEU A 36 -18.80 -10.84 -10.27
C LEU A 36 -19.59 -9.57 -9.84
N LEU A 37 -20.92 -9.65 -9.72
CA LEU A 37 -21.81 -8.51 -9.42
C LEU A 37 -22.64 -8.82 -8.16
N VAL A 38 -22.16 -8.37 -7.01
CA VAL A 38 -22.63 -8.81 -5.67
C VAL A 38 -24.16 -8.75 -5.50
N ARG A 39 -24.81 -7.73 -6.08
CA ARG A 39 -26.24 -7.44 -5.89
C ARG A 39 -27.15 -7.80 -7.08
N LYS A 40 -26.61 -8.28 -8.22
CA LYS A 40 -27.38 -8.54 -9.46
C LYS A 40 -27.48 -10.04 -9.76
N THR A 41 -28.68 -10.51 -10.15
CA THR A 41 -28.92 -11.93 -10.47
C THR A 41 -28.51 -12.31 -11.90
N PRO A 42 -28.36 -13.62 -12.22
CA PRO A 42 -28.11 -14.07 -13.60
C PRO A 42 -29.20 -13.61 -14.60
N LYS A 43 -30.45 -13.50 -14.14
CA LYS A 43 -31.58 -13.03 -14.96
C LYS A 43 -31.45 -11.55 -15.27
N GLN A 44 -31.20 -10.73 -14.25
CA GLN A 44 -31.00 -9.27 -14.39
C GLN A 44 -29.79 -8.96 -15.27
N CYS A 45 -28.65 -9.65 -15.09
CA CYS A 45 -27.47 -9.50 -15.96
C CYS A 45 -27.77 -9.83 -17.44
N LYS A 46 -28.62 -10.83 -17.69
CA LYS A 46 -29.05 -11.19 -19.06
C LYS A 46 -29.99 -10.14 -19.64
N ALA A 47 -31.01 -9.72 -18.90
CA ALA A 47 -31.97 -8.71 -19.31
C ALA A 47 -31.26 -7.37 -19.62
N ARG A 48 -30.47 -6.86 -18.66
CA ARG A 48 -29.61 -5.66 -18.84
C ARG A 48 -28.75 -5.73 -20.10
N TRP A 49 -28.20 -6.89 -20.42
CA TRP A 49 -27.44 -7.06 -21.66
C TRP A 49 -28.32 -6.88 -22.91
N PHE A 50 -29.42 -7.62 -23.02
CA PHE A 50 -30.27 -7.59 -24.22
C PHE A 50 -31.19 -6.37 -24.34
N GLU A 51 -31.37 -5.60 -23.25
CA GLU A 51 -32.26 -4.42 -23.22
C GLU A 51 -31.48 -3.09 -23.15
N TRP A 52 -30.22 -3.08 -22.70
CA TRP A 52 -29.41 -1.85 -22.62
C TRP A 52 -27.96 -1.96 -23.13
N LEU A 53 -27.24 -3.08 -22.97
CA LEU A 53 -25.78 -3.11 -23.23
C LEU A 53 -25.32 -3.74 -24.56
N ASP A 54 -26.16 -4.50 -25.26
CA ASP A 54 -25.77 -5.08 -26.55
C ASP A 54 -25.53 -3.97 -27.59
N PRO A 55 -24.35 -3.89 -28.24
CA PRO A 55 -24.06 -2.85 -29.24
C PRO A 55 -25.00 -2.83 -30.45
N SER A 56 -25.82 -3.87 -30.62
CA SER A 56 -26.87 -3.95 -31.64
C SER A 56 -28.08 -3.03 -31.37
N ILE A 57 -28.21 -2.49 -30.15
CA ILE A 57 -29.35 -1.68 -29.71
C ILE A 57 -29.17 -0.22 -30.13
N LYS A 58 -30.05 0.29 -31.01
CA LYS A 58 -30.08 1.71 -31.35
C LYS A 58 -30.53 2.55 -30.13
N LYS A 59 -29.70 3.51 -29.74
CA LYS A 59 -30.00 4.53 -28.70
C LYS A 59 -30.05 5.96 -29.26
N THR A 60 -30.04 6.10 -30.58
CA THR A 60 -30.33 7.35 -31.27
C THR A 60 -31.80 7.72 -31.11
N GLU A 61 -32.14 8.97 -31.41
CA GLU A 61 -33.52 9.44 -31.56
C GLU A 61 -34.34 8.59 -32.55
N TRP A 62 -35.66 8.71 -32.49
CA TRP A 62 -36.58 8.01 -33.38
C TRP A 62 -36.70 8.73 -34.72
N SER A 63 -36.65 7.96 -35.81
CA SER A 63 -36.94 8.48 -37.15
C SER A 63 -38.43 8.35 -37.46
N LYS A 64 -38.97 9.25 -38.30
CA LYS A 64 -40.38 9.21 -38.71
C LYS A 64 -40.77 7.88 -39.35
N GLU A 65 -39.87 7.27 -40.12
CA GLU A 65 -40.04 5.93 -40.69
C GLU A 65 -40.15 4.82 -39.63
N GLU A 66 -39.41 4.93 -38.52
CA GLU A 66 -39.52 4.00 -37.38
C GLU A 66 -40.84 4.22 -36.60
N ASP A 67 -41.26 5.47 -36.43
CA ASP A 67 -42.53 5.83 -35.75
C ASP A 67 -43.76 5.40 -36.58
N GLU A 68 -43.78 5.66 -37.89
CA GLU A 68 -44.85 5.21 -38.80
C GLU A 68 -44.96 3.68 -38.84
N LYS A 69 -43.81 2.99 -38.92
CA LYS A 69 -43.75 1.52 -38.82
C LYS A 69 -44.26 1.04 -37.45
N LEU A 70 -43.86 1.69 -36.36
CA LEU A 70 -44.27 1.34 -34.99
C LEU A 70 -45.80 1.45 -34.84
N LEU A 71 -46.39 2.56 -35.26
CA LEU A 71 -47.85 2.78 -35.22
C LEU A 71 -48.61 1.78 -36.10
N HIS A 72 -48.12 1.52 -37.32
CA HIS A 72 -48.72 0.53 -38.22
C HIS A 72 -48.69 -0.89 -37.63
N LEU A 73 -47.55 -1.32 -37.09
CA LEU A 73 -47.41 -2.65 -36.50
C LEU A 73 -48.16 -2.80 -35.16
N ALA A 74 -48.23 -1.75 -34.34
CA ALA A 74 -49.04 -1.75 -33.12
C ALA A 74 -50.55 -1.85 -33.42
N LYS A 75 -51.01 -1.25 -34.52
CA LYS A 75 -52.40 -1.36 -35.00
C LYS A 75 -52.71 -2.74 -35.60
N LEU A 76 -51.75 -3.40 -36.23
CA LEU A 76 -51.90 -4.77 -36.77
C LEU A 76 -51.75 -5.87 -35.71
N MET A 77 -50.90 -5.68 -34.70
CA MET A 77 -50.60 -6.66 -33.65
C MET A 77 -50.68 -6.02 -32.26
N PRO A 78 -51.90 -5.74 -31.75
CA PRO A 78 -52.10 -5.07 -30.47
C PRO A 78 -51.29 -5.71 -29.33
N THR A 79 -50.58 -4.86 -28.58
CA THR A 79 -49.73 -5.18 -27.40
C THR A 79 -48.60 -6.21 -27.59
N GLN A 80 -48.33 -6.70 -28.80
CA GLN A 80 -47.29 -7.73 -29.06
C GLN A 80 -45.86 -7.15 -29.19
N TRP A 81 -45.42 -6.36 -28.22
CA TRP A 81 -44.14 -5.62 -28.28
C TRP A 81 -42.90 -6.49 -28.54
N ARG A 82 -42.87 -7.74 -28.04
CA ARG A 82 -41.77 -8.69 -28.30
C ARG A 82 -41.74 -9.21 -29.75
N THR A 83 -42.87 -9.17 -30.46
CA THR A 83 -42.99 -9.50 -31.90
C THR A 83 -42.68 -8.27 -32.78
N ILE A 84 -43.14 -7.08 -32.37
CA ILE A 84 -42.95 -5.83 -33.10
C ILE A 84 -41.48 -5.37 -33.09
N ALA A 85 -40.82 -5.41 -31.93
CA ALA A 85 -39.52 -4.80 -31.73
C ALA A 85 -38.41 -5.29 -32.69
N PRO A 86 -38.28 -6.60 -33.02
CA PRO A 86 -37.34 -7.07 -34.05
C PRO A 86 -37.60 -6.53 -35.46
N ILE A 87 -38.85 -6.17 -35.80
CA ILE A 87 -39.25 -5.66 -37.13
C ILE A 87 -38.97 -4.15 -37.25
N VAL A 88 -39.03 -3.44 -36.13
CA VAL A 88 -38.66 -2.01 -36.00
C VAL A 88 -37.13 -1.85 -35.85
N GLY A 89 -36.44 -2.77 -35.19
CA GLY A 89 -35.01 -2.69 -34.91
C GLY A 89 -34.66 -1.91 -33.63
N ARG A 90 -35.55 -1.98 -32.63
CA ARG A 90 -35.47 -1.33 -31.31
C ARG A 90 -35.76 -2.38 -30.21
N THR A 91 -35.67 -2.04 -28.93
CA THR A 91 -36.07 -2.98 -27.84
C THR A 91 -37.58 -2.94 -27.58
N PRO A 92 -38.19 -3.99 -27.00
CA PRO A 92 -39.62 -3.99 -26.67
C PRO A 92 -40.05 -2.83 -25.75
N ALA A 93 -39.22 -2.49 -24.76
CA ALA A 93 -39.46 -1.37 -23.87
C ALA A 93 -39.41 -0.03 -24.60
N GLN A 94 -38.38 0.22 -25.43
CA GLN A 94 -38.30 1.41 -26.28
C GLN A 94 -39.53 1.57 -27.19
N CYS A 95 -40.01 0.47 -27.79
CA CYS A 95 -41.20 0.49 -28.64
C CYS A 95 -42.48 0.87 -27.88
N LEU A 96 -42.66 0.31 -26.68
CA LEU A 96 -43.80 0.62 -25.82
C LEU A 96 -43.77 2.08 -25.34
N GLU A 97 -42.63 2.54 -24.81
CA GLU A 97 -42.42 3.91 -24.32
C GLU A 97 -42.67 4.94 -25.43
N ARG A 98 -42.12 4.72 -26.63
CA ARG A 98 -42.35 5.62 -27.77
C ARG A 98 -43.80 5.60 -28.23
N TYR A 99 -44.44 4.43 -28.28
CA TYR A 99 -45.84 4.31 -28.68
C TYR A 99 -46.77 5.02 -27.69
N GLN A 100 -46.56 4.87 -26.38
CA GLN A 100 -47.32 5.59 -25.35
C GLN A 100 -47.14 7.10 -25.52
N ARG A 101 -45.90 7.57 -25.62
CA ARG A 101 -45.60 9.00 -25.83
C ARG A 101 -46.23 9.57 -27.11
N LEU A 102 -46.31 8.80 -28.20
CA LEU A 102 -46.99 9.20 -29.44
C LEU A 102 -48.52 9.26 -29.30
N LEU A 103 -49.12 8.50 -28.38
CA LEU A 103 -50.54 8.64 -28.03
C LEU A 103 -50.76 9.86 -27.13
N ASP A 104 -49.94 10.05 -26.10
CA ASP A 104 -50.04 11.20 -25.20
C ASP A 104 -49.84 12.53 -25.97
N GLU A 105 -48.88 12.59 -26.89
CA GLU A 105 -48.61 13.73 -27.78
C GLU A 105 -49.78 14.01 -28.75
N ALA A 106 -50.59 13.00 -29.09
CA ALA A 106 -51.81 13.17 -29.87
C ALA A 106 -53.00 13.62 -29.01
N GLU A 107 -53.16 13.04 -27.81
CA GLU A 107 -54.24 13.36 -26.87
C GLU A 107 -54.15 14.81 -26.39
N VAL A 108 -52.95 15.28 -26.00
CA VAL A 108 -52.70 16.70 -25.65
C VAL A 108 -53.00 17.62 -26.83
N ARG A 109 -52.58 17.24 -28.05
CA ARG A 109 -52.80 18.05 -29.24
C ARG A 109 -54.28 18.16 -29.63
N ASP A 110 -55.08 17.12 -29.37
CA ASP A 110 -56.52 17.15 -29.60
C ASP A 110 -57.27 17.87 -28.46
N SER A 111 -56.78 17.89 -27.21
CA SER A 111 -57.31 18.77 -26.16
C SER A 111 -57.00 20.24 -26.42
N ASP A 112 -55.77 20.57 -26.82
CA ASP A 112 -55.37 21.96 -27.16
C ASP A 112 -56.23 22.51 -28.32
N ARG A 113 -56.54 21.65 -29.31
CA ARG A 113 -57.47 21.97 -30.41
C ARG A 113 -58.93 22.11 -29.98
N ALA A 114 -59.35 21.49 -28.88
CA ALA A 114 -60.70 21.61 -28.36
C ALA A 114 -60.90 22.95 -27.62
N ASP A 115 -59.89 23.39 -26.87
CA ASP A 115 -59.88 24.70 -26.22
C ASP A 115 -59.69 25.85 -27.23
N GLU A 116 -58.87 25.70 -28.28
CA GLU A 116 -58.76 26.68 -29.39
C GLU A 116 -60.11 26.91 -30.10
N LEU A 117 -61.00 25.92 -30.11
CA LEU A 117 -62.36 26.00 -30.66
C LEU A 117 -63.43 26.45 -29.66
N GLY A 118 -63.07 26.74 -28.39
CA GLY A 118 -63.94 27.39 -27.41
C GLY A 118 -65.18 26.59 -27.00
N LEU A 119 -65.17 25.26 -27.15
CA LEU A 119 -66.34 24.40 -26.90
C LEU A 119 -66.41 23.90 -25.43
N THR A 120 -65.39 24.16 -24.62
CA THR A 120 -65.19 23.73 -23.23
C THR A 120 -65.84 24.69 -22.22
N GLY A 121 -67.15 24.89 -22.35
CA GLY A 121 -67.93 25.81 -21.51
C GLY A 121 -68.10 25.34 -20.06
N ALA A 122 -67.33 25.94 -19.14
CA ALA A 122 -67.66 26.13 -17.71
C ALA A 122 -68.12 24.89 -16.91
N LEU A 123 -67.22 23.93 -16.70
CA LEU A 123 -67.27 23.01 -15.55
C LEU A 123 -65.96 23.06 -14.75
N GLY A 124 -66.00 22.51 -13.53
CA GLY A 124 -65.01 22.78 -12.48
C GLY A 124 -63.59 22.27 -12.72
N HIS A 125 -62.66 22.79 -11.92
CA HIS A 125 -61.22 22.46 -11.92
C HIS A 125 -60.93 21.07 -11.31
N GLU A 126 -61.59 20.04 -11.83
CA GLU A 126 -61.34 18.62 -11.57
C GLU A 126 -60.97 17.89 -12.86
N THR A 127 -60.03 18.46 -13.62
CA THR A 127 -59.17 17.63 -14.47
C THR A 127 -58.49 16.60 -13.57
N GLY A 128 -58.81 15.32 -13.75
CA GLY A 128 -58.15 14.24 -13.03
C GLY A 128 -56.62 14.32 -13.17
N PRO A 129 -55.85 13.74 -12.24
CA PRO A 129 -54.39 13.81 -12.26
C PRO A 129 -53.87 13.43 -13.65
N SER A 130 -53.00 14.30 -14.20
CA SER A 130 -52.44 14.14 -15.54
C SER A 130 -51.91 12.72 -15.74
N ALA A 131 -51.95 12.22 -16.98
CA ALA A 131 -51.53 10.86 -17.28
C ALA A 131 -50.11 10.55 -16.74
N ASP A 132 -49.22 11.53 -16.71
CA ASP A 132 -47.89 11.44 -16.08
C ASP A 132 -47.93 11.26 -14.55
N ASP A 133 -48.86 11.88 -13.83
CA ASP A 133 -48.99 11.74 -12.36
C ASP A 133 -49.56 10.38 -11.94
N VAL A 134 -50.42 9.78 -12.76
CA VAL A 134 -50.91 8.41 -12.53
C VAL A 134 -49.82 7.35 -12.82
N ARG A 135 -48.84 7.69 -13.68
CA ARG A 135 -47.78 6.77 -14.14
C ARG A 135 -46.47 6.86 -13.34
N LYS A 136 -46.28 7.89 -12.51
CA LYS A 136 -45.14 7.98 -11.57
C LYS A 136 -45.27 6.88 -10.51
N LEU A 137 -44.20 6.10 -10.31
CA LEU A 137 -44.10 5.14 -9.21
C LEU A 137 -44.38 5.85 -7.88
N ARG A 138 -45.27 5.30 -7.06
CA ARG A 138 -45.60 5.91 -5.76
C ARG A 138 -44.35 5.95 -4.87
N PRO A 139 -44.16 6.97 -4.03
CA PRO A 139 -42.98 7.07 -3.16
C PRO A 139 -42.77 5.80 -2.32
N GLY A 140 -41.70 5.05 -2.62
CA GLY A 140 -41.36 3.76 -1.99
C GLY A 140 -41.63 2.51 -2.84
N GLU A 141 -42.30 2.63 -4.00
CA GLU A 141 -42.56 1.52 -4.92
C GLU A 141 -41.31 1.20 -5.76
N VAL A 142 -40.92 -0.08 -5.83
CA VAL A 142 -39.72 -0.51 -6.54
C VAL A 142 -40.04 -0.72 -8.03
N ASP A 143 -39.23 -0.10 -8.87
CA ASP A 143 -39.27 -0.22 -10.33
C ASP A 143 -39.26 -1.71 -10.80
N PRO A 144 -40.23 -2.16 -11.61
CA PRO A 144 -40.29 -3.53 -12.09
C PRO A 144 -39.31 -3.84 -13.23
N GLU A 145 -38.86 -2.86 -14.03
CA GLU A 145 -37.95 -3.08 -15.17
C GLU A 145 -36.71 -2.13 -15.17
N PRO A 146 -35.92 -2.07 -14.07
CA PRO A 146 -34.78 -1.17 -13.95
C PRO A 146 -33.64 -1.49 -14.93
N GLU A 147 -33.64 -2.68 -15.54
CA GLU A 147 -32.74 -3.08 -16.62
C GLU A 147 -32.83 -2.20 -17.88
N THR A 148 -33.97 -1.52 -18.09
CA THR A 148 -34.23 -0.68 -19.28
C THR A 148 -33.64 0.74 -19.19
N LYS A 149 -33.40 1.25 -17.97
CA LYS A 149 -33.09 2.67 -17.72
C LYS A 149 -31.60 2.99 -17.81
N PRO A 150 -31.22 4.26 -18.06
CA PRO A 150 -29.82 4.69 -18.00
C PRO A 150 -29.12 4.29 -16.69
N ALA A 151 -27.83 3.97 -16.78
CA ALA A 151 -27.03 3.69 -15.58
C ALA A 151 -26.82 4.97 -14.76
N ARG A 152 -26.87 4.86 -13.43
CA ARG A 152 -26.49 5.97 -12.55
C ARG A 152 -24.97 6.22 -12.68
N PRO A 153 -24.51 7.47 -12.84
CA PRO A 153 -23.08 7.80 -12.76
C PRO A 153 -22.48 7.35 -11.43
N ASP A 154 -21.21 6.98 -11.47
CA ASP A 154 -20.46 6.54 -10.29
C ASP A 154 -20.14 7.73 -9.37
N PRO A 155 -20.28 7.60 -8.04
CA PRO A 155 -19.98 8.67 -7.09
C PRO A 155 -18.48 8.98 -6.99
N VAL A 156 -18.12 10.21 -6.57
CA VAL A 156 -16.71 10.64 -6.46
C VAL A 156 -15.96 9.84 -5.38
N ASP A 157 -16.60 9.57 -4.24
CA ASP A 157 -16.14 8.54 -3.31
C ASP A 157 -17.01 7.29 -3.46
N MET A 158 -16.43 6.25 -4.04
CA MET A 158 -17.04 4.93 -4.22
C MET A 158 -17.18 4.22 -2.87
N ASP A 159 -18.23 3.44 -2.66
CA ASP A 159 -18.38 2.67 -1.42
C ASP A 159 -17.38 1.48 -1.36
N GLU A 160 -17.20 0.89 -0.16
CA GLU A 160 -16.26 -0.23 0.02
C GLU A 160 -16.70 -1.48 -0.76
N ASP A 161 -18.02 -1.75 -0.85
CA ASP A 161 -18.61 -2.81 -1.66
C ASP A 161 -18.21 -2.64 -3.15
N GLU A 162 -18.26 -1.43 -3.71
CA GLU A 162 -17.85 -1.11 -5.08
C GLU A 162 -16.35 -1.24 -5.30
N LYS A 163 -15.54 -0.71 -4.37
CA LYS A 163 -14.07 -0.80 -4.41
C LYS A 163 -13.63 -2.26 -4.35
N GLU A 164 -14.23 -3.08 -3.48
CA GLU A 164 -13.97 -4.53 -3.42
C GLU A 164 -14.45 -5.23 -4.70
N MET A 165 -15.69 -4.99 -5.15
CA MET A 165 -16.27 -5.59 -6.36
C MET A 165 -15.41 -5.31 -7.61
N LEU A 166 -14.92 -4.09 -7.79
CA LEU A 166 -13.97 -3.74 -8.87
C LEU A 166 -12.65 -4.49 -8.73
N SER A 167 -12.11 -4.63 -7.51
CA SER A 167 -10.87 -5.36 -7.26
C SER A 167 -11.02 -6.86 -7.55
N GLU A 168 -12.13 -7.47 -7.14
CA GLU A 168 -12.43 -8.87 -7.40
C GLU A 168 -12.69 -9.10 -8.89
N ALA A 169 -13.46 -8.23 -9.55
CA ALA A 169 -13.69 -8.31 -11.00
C ALA A 169 -12.35 -8.29 -11.76
N ARG A 170 -11.44 -7.34 -11.44
CA ARG A 170 -10.08 -7.28 -12.01
C ARG A 170 -9.31 -8.58 -11.77
N ALA A 171 -9.28 -9.09 -10.53
CA ALA A 171 -8.58 -10.33 -10.19
C ALA A 171 -9.14 -11.59 -10.90
N ARG A 172 -10.47 -11.71 -10.98
CA ARG A 172 -11.17 -12.81 -11.67
C ARG A 172 -11.04 -12.71 -13.19
N LEU A 173 -10.99 -11.50 -13.76
CA LEU A 173 -10.76 -11.28 -15.19
C LEU A 173 -9.29 -11.55 -15.58
N ALA A 174 -8.32 -11.14 -14.77
CA ALA A 174 -6.89 -11.48 -14.99
C ALA A 174 -6.61 -13.00 -14.84
N ASN A 175 -7.32 -13.70 -13.95
CA ASN A 175 -7.05 -15.11 -13.69
C ASN A 175 -7.53 -16.03 -14.83
N THR A 176 -6.59 -16.71 -15.49
CA THR A 176 -6.83 -17.78 -16.48
C THR A 176 -6.49 -19.19 -15.97
N GLN A 177 -5.77 -19.31 -14.85
CA GLN A 177 -5.19 -20.58 -14.40
C GLN A 177 -6.07 -21.32 -13.36
N GLY A 178 -6.36 -22.59 -13.65
CA GLY A 178 -7.04 -23.51 -12.72
C GLY A 178 -6.14 -24.02 -11.59
N LYS A 179 -6.76 -24.65 -10.57
CA LYS A 179 -6.10 -25.13 -9.33
C LYS A 179 -4.84 -25.99 -9.60
N LYS A 180 -4.88 -26.89 -10.60
CA LYS A 180 -3.75 -27.78 -10.96
C LYS A 180 -2.54 -27.01 -11.53
N ALA A 181 -2.79 -25.99 -12.36
CA ALA A 181 -1.73 -25.14 -12.91
C ALA A 181 -1.07 -24.29 -11.82
N LYS A 182 -1.86 -23.61 -10.98
CA LYS A 182 -1.33 -22.83 -9.85
C LYS A 182 -0.56 -23.69 -8.84
N ARG A 183 -1.00 -24.93 -8.58
CA ARG A 183 -0.24 -25.89 -7.75
C ARG A 183 1.12 -26.21 -8.38
N LYS A 184 1.14 -26.63 -9.65
CA LYS A 184 2.38 -27.01 -10.36
C LYS A 184 3.36 -25.84 -10.54
N ALA A 185 2.86 -24.61 -10.64
CA ALA A 185 3.69 -23.40 -10.65
C ALA A 185 4.43 -23.20 -9.31
N ARG A 186 3.71 -23.26 -8.18
CA ARG A 186 4.33 -23.16 -6.84
C ARG A 186 5.25 -24.34 -6.53
N GLU A 187 4.88 -25.54 -6.96
CA GLU A 187 5.69 -26.75 -6.84
C GLU A 187 7.05 -26.59 -7.54
N ARG A 188 7.06 -26.08 -8.78
CA ARG A 188 8.29 -25.73 -9.51
C ARG A 188 9.12 -24.67 -8.78
N GLN A 189 8.49 -23.59 -8.27
CA GLN A 189 9.20 -22.54 -7.52
C GLN A 189 9.85 -23.10 -6.24
N LEU A 190 9.16 -23.99 -5.52
CA LEU A 190 9.70 -24.67 -4.34
C LEU A 190 10.81 -25.66 -4.70
N GLU A 191 10.74 -26.33 -5.85
CA GLU A 191 11.80 -27.20 -6.36
C GLU A 191 13.04 -26.42 -6.79
N GLU A 192 12.87 -25.28 -7.48
CA GLU A 192 13.95 -24.35 -7.82
C GLU A 192 14.62 -23.77 -6.56
N ALA A 193 13.83 -23.35 -5.56
CA ALA A 193 14.35 -22.89 -4.27
C ALA A 193 15.13 -23.99 -3.53
N ARG A 194 14.55 -25.19 -3.38
CA ARG A 194 15.24 -26.36 -2.77
C ARG A 194 16.54 -26.70 -3.50
N ARG A 195 16.56 -26.62 -4.83
CA ARG A 195 17.76 -26.85 -5.65
C ARG A 195 18.84 -25.79 -5.38
N LEU A 196 18.46 -24.52 -5.22
CA LEU A 196 19.40 -23.44 -4.87
C LEU A 196 19.97 -23.63 -3.46
N THR A 197 19.14 -23.91 -2.45
CA THR A 197 19.62 -24.18 -1.08
C THR A 197 20.53 -25.42 -1.03
N ALA A 198 20.22 -26.48 -1.76
CA ALA A 198 21.06 -27.68 -1.84
C ALA A 198 22.40 -27.40 -2.56
N LEU A 199 22.39 -26.55 -3.60
CA LEU A 199 23.61 -26.09 -4.27
C LEU A 199 24.47 -25.21 -3.36
N GLN A 200 23.86 -24.33 -2.55
CA GLN A 200 24.56 -23.52 -1.56
C GLN A 200 25.24 -24.39 -0.51
N LYS A 201 24.51 -25.26 0.19
CA LYS A 201 25.08 -26.18 1.19
C LYS A 201 26.18 -27.07 0.62
N ARG A 202 26.06 -27.51 -0.64
CA ARG A 202 27.11 -28.26 -1.34
C ARG A 202 28.34 -27.40 -1.67
N ARG A 203 28.20 -26.11 -1.94
CA ARG A 203 29.33 -25.19 -2.16
C ARG A 203 30.06 -24.92 -0.85
N GLU A 204 29.33 -24.65 0.23
CA GLU A 204 29.86 -24.43 1.58
C GLU A 204 30.67 -25.64 2.04
N LEU A 205 30.08 -26.85 1.95
CA LEU A 205 30.78 -28.10 2.28
C LEU A 205 32.01 -28.34 1.38
N LYS A 206 31.93 -28.09 0.07
CA LYS A 206 33.10 -28.25 -0.83
C LYS A 206 34.20 -27.22 -0.52
N ALA A 207 33.85 -25.99 -0.14
CA ALA A 207 34.82 -24.98 0.28
C ALA A 207 35.52 -25.38 1.58
N ALA A 208 34.80 -25.99 2.52
CA ALA A 208 35.35 -26.66 3.71
C ALA A 208 36.03 -28.03 3.41
N GLY A 209 36.27 -28.38 2.14
CA GLY A 209 36.94 -29.63 1.75
C GLY A 209 36.11 -30.92 1.88
N ILE A 210 34.82 -30.84 2.24
CA ILE A 210 33.95 -32.00 2.48
C ILE A 210 33.20 -32.41 1.20
N TYR A 211 33.65 -33.50 0.57
CA TYR A 211 33.12 -34.01 -0.69
C TYR A 211 31.96 -35.01 -0.50
N MET A 212 30.72 -34.51 -0.36
CA MET A 212 29.54 -35.39 -0.35
C MET A 212 29.28 -36.07 -1.70
N ARG A 213 29.15 -37.40 -1.68
CA ARG A 213 28.66 -38.20 -2.84
C ARG A 213 27.14 -38.07 -2.97
N LEU A 214 26.65 -37.89 -4.19
CA LEU A 214 25.22 -37.88 -4.49
C LEU A 214 24.67 -39.32 -4.53
N LYS A 215 23.45 -39.53 -4.03
CA LYS A 215 22.73 -40.80 -4.18
C LYS A 215 21.98 -40.81 -5.51
N THR A 216 22.31 -41.75 -6.39
CA THR A 216 21.52 -42.05 -7.60
C THR A 216 20.17 -42.66 -7.21
N LYS A 217 19.18 -42.57 -8.10
CA LYS A 217 17.89 -43.25 -7.95
C LYS A 217 17.89 -44.53 -8.79
N PRO A 218 17.42 -45.68 -8.28
CA PRO A 218 17.21 -46.86 -9.11
C PRO A 218 16.16 -46.56 -10.19
N ASN A 219 16.28 -47.22 -11.34
CA ASN A 219 15.41 -47.07 -12.52
C ASN A 219 15.29 -45.64 -13.07
N VAL A 220 16.30 -44.80 -12.87
CA VAL A 220 16.43 -43.49 -13.54
C VAL A 220 17.79 -43.43 -14.23
N MET A 221 17.78 -43.30 -15.56
CA MET A 221 18.98 -43.07 -16.37
C MET A 221 19.60 -41.70 -16.03
N ASP A 222 20.92 -41.63 -15.84
CA ASP A 222 21.63 -40.37 -15.66
C ASP A 222 22.06 -39.82 -17.02
N TYR A 223 21.35 -38.77 -17.45
CA TYR A 223 21.54 -38.04 -18.70
C TYR A 223 22.91 -37.34 -18.82
N ASN A 224 23.74 -37.36 -17.77
CA ASN A 224 25.10 -36.81 -17.80
C ASN A 224 26.19 -37.87 -17.95
N THR A 225 25.90 -39.16 -17.76
CA THR A 225 26.91 -40.23 -17.81
C THR A 225 26.98 -40.96 -19.15
N ASP A 226 25.89 -40.96 -19.91
CA ASP A 226 25.75 -41.64 -21.19
C ASP A 226 24.75 -40.90 -22.09
N VAL A 227 24.83 -41.10 -23.41
CA VAL A 227 23.94 -40.47 -24.39
C VAL A 227 22.62 -41.25 -24.48
N PRO A 228 21.47 -40.69 -24.03
CA PRO A 228 20.22 -41.43 -23.98
C PRO A 228 19.77 -41.87 -25.37
N PHE A 229 19.65 -43.18 -25.57
CA PHE A 229 19.27 -43.80 -26.84
C PHE A 229 20.18 -43.35 -28.01
N GLU A 230 21.50 -43.40 -27.83
CA GLU A 230 22.48 -43.05 -28.87
C GLU A 230 22.19 -43.77 -30.20
N LYS A 231 21.66 -43.04 -31.17
CA LYS A 231 21.57 -43.48 -32.56
C LYS A 231 22.71 -42.85 -33.33
N LYS A 232 23.78 -43.62 -33.53
CA LYS A 232 24.95 -43.18 -34.30
C LYS A 232 24.53 -42.68 -35.69
N PRO A 233 25.12 -41.58 -36.20
CA PRO A 233 24.90 -41.11 -37.56
C PRO A 233 25.14 -42.23 -38.58
N ALA A 234 24.36 -42.26 -39.65
CA ALA A 234 24.64 -43.17 -40.76
C ALA A 234 26.00 -42.81 -41.38
N LEU A 235 26.85 -43.81 -41.60
CA LEU A 235 28.17 -43.62 -42.21
C LEU A 235 27.99 -43.11 -43.64
N GLY A 236 28.60 -41.96 -43.93
CA GLY A 236 28.60 -41.33 -45.25
C GLY A 236 29.80 -41.73 -46.12
N PHE A 237 29.87 -41.17 -47.33
CA PHE A 237 30.99 -41.36 -48.25
C PHE A 237 32.21 -40.46 -47.95
N TYR A 238 32.13 -39.60 -46.93
CA TYR A 238 33.18 -38.66 -46.54
C TYR A 238 33.73 -39.01 -45.16
N ASP A 239 35.03 -38.86 -44.98
CA ASP A 239 35.69 -38.99 -43.68
C ASP A 239 35.38 -37.77 -42.81
N THR A 240 34.95 -38.00 -41.57
CA THR A 240 34.59 -36.95 -40.59
C THR A 240 35.52 -36.93 -39.37
N THR A 241 36.64 -37.65 -39.40
CA THR A 241 37.62 -37.70 -38.29
C THR A 241 38.23 -36.33 -37.97
N GLU A 242 38.54 -35.50 -38.97
CA GLU A 242 39.01 -34.12 -38.75
C GLU A 242 37.95 -33.23 -38.09
N GLU A 243 36.67 -33.39 -38.45
CA GLU A 243 35.58 -32.63 -37.82
C GLU A 243 35.36 -33.07 -36.36
N ALA A 244 35.52 -34.36 -36.07
CA ALA A 244 35.43 -34.91 -34.73
C ALA A 244 36.55 -34.41 -33.78
N SER A 245 37.71 -33.99 -34.30
CA SER A 245 38.78 -33.40 -33.46
C SER A 245 38.43 -31.99 -32.94
N ARG A 246 37.52 -31.28 -33.62
CA ARG A 246 37.22 -29.84 -33.46
C ARG A 246 36.34 -29.50 -32.24
N THR A 247 36.34 -30.36 -31.21
CA THR A 247 35.44 -30.23 -30.05
C THR A 247 35.70 -28.98 -29.20
N VAL A 248 34.65 -28.50 -28.53
CA VAL A 248 34.72 -27.30 -27.68
C VAL A 248 35.40 -27.63 -26.36
N ASP A 249 36.61 -27.10 -26.18
CA ASP A 249 37.41 -27.16 -24.96
C ASP A 249 36.60 -26.78 -23.69
N PRO A 250 36.33 -27.74 -22.77
CA PRO A 250 35.52 -27.50 -21.58
C PRO A 250 36.23 -26.62 -20.54
N GLY A 251 37.56 -26.45 -20.62
CA GLY A 251 38.33 -25.57 -19.74
C GLY A 251 37.95 -24.09 -19.91
N LYS A 252 37.43 -23.71 -21.08
CA LYS A 252 37.02 -22.33 -21.42
C LYS A 252 35.64 -21.92 -20.87
N LEU A 253 34.96 -22.79 -20.12
CA LEU A 253 33.62 -22.55 -19.57
C LEU A 253 33.63 -22.03 -18.11
N THR A 254 34.77 -21.60 -17.59
CA THR A 254 34.85 -20.94 -16.28
C THR A 254 34.02 -19.63 -16.24
N ASN A 255 33.45 -19.31 -15.09
CA ASN A 255 32.68 -18.09 -14.83
C ASN A 255 31.44 -17.84 -15.73
N VAL A 256 30.92 -18.86 -16.43
CA VAL A 256 29.72 -18.74 -17.27
C VAL A 256 28.43 -18.83 -16.43
N HIS A 257 27.65 -17.74 -16.38
CA HIS A 257 26.35 -17.73 -15.71
C HIS A 257 25.28 -18.53 -16.49
N LEU A 258 24.33 -19.14 -15.76
CA LEU A 258 23.31 -20.05 -16.32
C LEU A 258 22.39 -19.36 -17.37
N SER A 259 22.23 -18.04 -17.31
CA SER A 259 21.48 -17.25 -18.32
C SER A 259 22.25 -16.93 -19.61
N LYS A 260 23.54 -17.28 -19.68
CA LYS A 260 24.37 -17.21 -20.89
C LYS A 260 24.45 -18.58 -21.59
N LEU A 261 24.35 -19.68 -20.84
CA LEU A 261 24.34 -21.05 -21.37
C LEU A 261 22.96 -21.44 -21.93
N ASN A 262 21.87 -21.13 -21.21
CA ASN A 262 20.55 -21.15 -21.83
C ASN A 262 20.50 -20.03 -22.88
N ARG A 263 20.06 -20.35 -24.12
CA ARG A 263 19.63 -19.31 -25.07
C ARG A 263 18.67 -18.36 -24.34
N ARG A 264 18.86 -17.04 -24.50
CA ARG A 264 17.99 -16.03 -23.88
C ARG A 264 16.53 -16.43 -24.12
N ARG A 265 15.73 -16.55 -23.06
CA ARG A 265 14.30 -16.85 -23.21
C ARG A 265 13.69 -15.78 -24.12
N ALA A 266 13.00 -16.20 -25.18
CA ALA A 266 12.42 -15.28 -26.16
C ALA A 266 11.55 -14.23 -25.47
N ASP A 267 10.77 -14.65 -24.46
CA ASP A 267 9.97 -13.83 -23.56
C ASP A 267 10.74 -12.61 -22.98
N ILE A 268 12.01 -12.80 -22.55
CA ILE A 268 12.83 -11.73 -21.94
C ILE A 268 13.34 -10.75 -23.00
N GLU A 269 13.63 -11.23 -24.20
CA GLU A 269 14.08 -10.39 -25.32
C GLU A 269 12.90 -9.63 -25.96
N GLU A 270 11.74 -10.28 -26.03
CA GLU A 270 10.49 -9.65 -26.45
C GLU A 270 10.00 -8.62 -25.42
N GLU A 271 10.03 -8.92 -24.12
CA GLU A 271 9.68 -7.98 -23.06
C GLU A 271 10.59 -6.75 -23.09
N LYS A 272 11.91 -6.93 -23.22
CA LYS A 272 12.84 -5.80 -23.39
C LYS A 272 12.61 -5.02 -24.69
N ASN A 273 12.14 -5.66 -25.76
CA ASN A 273 11.79 -4.98 -27.01
C ASN A 273 10.47 -4.20 -26.87
N ARG A 274 9.46 -4.77 -26.20
CA ARG A 274 8.22 -4.10 -25.82
C ARG A 274 8.49 -2.90 -24.89
N GLU A 275 9.34 -3.07 -23.89
CA GLU A 275 9.74 -1.99 -22.97
C GLU A 275 10.51 -0.87 -23.71
N LYS A 276 11.46 -1.21 -24.59
CA LYS A 276 12.13 -0.24 -25.47
C LYS A 276 11.12 0.51 -26.34
N LYS A 277 10.16 -0.18 -26.96
CA LYS A 277 9.09 0.44 -27.77
C LYS A 277 8.14 1.30 -26.94
N ARG A 278 7.87 0.93 -25.67
CA ARG A 278 7.08 1.74 -24.74
C ARG A 278 7.84 3.01 -24.35
N LYS A 279 9.10 2.89 -23.91
CA LYS A 279 9.98 4.02 -23.62
C LYS A 279 10.25 4.92 -24.83
N ALA A 280 10.22 4.40 -26.05
CA ALA A 280 10.30 5.18 -27.30
C ALA A 280 8.97 5.87 -27.69
N ARG A 281 7.85 5.53 -27.06
CA ARG A 281 6.56 6.26 -27.14
C ARG A 281 6.36 7.21 -25.96
N GLU A 282 6.89 6.86 -24.79
CA GLU A 282 6.80 7.64 -23.54
C GLU A 282 7.84 8.77 -23.48
N LYS A 283 8.98 8.64 -24.18
CA LYS A 283 9.87 9.78 -24.42
C LYS A 283 9.20 10.81 -25.34
N PRO A 284 9.21 12.11 -25.00
CA PRO A 284 8.90 13.14 -25.97
C PRO A 284 9.90 13.09 -27.14
N LYS A 285 9.44 13.46 -28.35
CA LYS A 285 10.31 13.61 -29.52
C LYS A 285 11.10 14.92 -29.42
N ASP A 286 12.16 14.92 -28.63
CA ASP A 286 13.22 15.93 -28.79
C ASP A 286 13.96 15.70 -30.11
N GLY A 287 13.98 16.74 -30.97
CA GLY A 287 14.92 16.88 -32.08
C GLY A 287 14.74 15.96 -33.30
N GLY A 288 14.17 16.51 -34.39
CA GLY A 288 14.45 16.06 -35.76
C GLY A 288 13.58 14.94 -36.33
N GLY A 289 12.57 15.31 -37.14
CA GLY A 289 11.81 14.35 -37.95
C GLY A 289 10.54 14.98 -38.57
N PRO A 290 10.59 15.48 -39.81
CA PRO A 290 9.50 16.26 -40.40
C PRO A 290 8.41 15.37 -41.02
N GLN A 291 7.24 15.24 -40.36
CA GLN A 291 5.97 14.84 -40.99
C GLN A 291 4.77 14.94 -40.03
N GLY A 292 3.58 15.21 -40.58
CA GLY A 292 2.29 14.96 -39.91
C GLY A 292 1.65 16.16 -39.20
N ASN A 293 0.93 16.99 -39.96
CA ASN A 293 0.10 18.06 -39.42
C ASN A 293 -1.13 17.52 -38.66
N GLN A 294 -1.21 17.75 -37.35
CA GLN A 294 -2.46 17.93 -36.58
C GLN A 294 -2.12 18.58 -35.22
N GLY A 295 -2.92 19.57 -34.80
CA GLY A 295 -2.53 20.52 -33.76
C GLY A 295 -2.99 20.15 -32.33
N GLN A 296 -2.15 20.47 -31.34
CA GLN A 296 -2.54 20.61 -29.94
C GLN A 296 -1.82 21.86 -29.37
N PHE A 297 -2.56 22.75 -28.71
CA PHE A 297 -2.09 24.08 -28.31
C PHE A 297 -1.49 24.05 -26.89
N VAL A 298 -0.21 24.43 -26.73
CA VAL A 298 0.48 24.54 -25.43
C VAL A 298 1.38 25.81 -25.43
N PRO A 299 0.86 26.98 -25.04
CA PRO A 299 1.58 28.25 -25.24
C PRO A 299 2.73 28.49 -24.26
N GLU A 300 2.53 28.13 -22.99
CA GLU A 300 3.21 28.78 -21.87
C GLU A 300 4.70 28.46 -21.75
N LYS A 301 5.09 27.22 -22.09
CA LYS A 301 6.48 26.77 -21.97
C LYS A 301 7.37 27.32 -23.08
N ASN A 302 6.82 27.52 -24.28
CA ASN A 302 7.55 28.09 -25.41
C ASN A 302 7.72 29.61 -25.24
N ALA A 303 6.73 30.31 -24.68
CA ALA A 303 6.80 31.75 -24.40
C ALA A 303 7.96 32.13 -23.45
N LYS A 304 8.31 31.28 -22.48
CA LYS A 304 9.48 31.50 -21.61
C LYS A 304 10.81 31.26 -22.31
N ILE A 305 10.88 30.32 -23.26
CA ILE A 305 12.09 30.05 -24.04
C ILE A 305 12.33 31.16 -25.08
N THR A 306 11.28 31.64 -25.75
CA THR A 306 11.41 32.76 -26.69
C THR A 306 11.82 34.04 -25.97
N LYS A 307 11.18 34.42 -24.84
CA LYS A 307 11.60 35.58 -24.04
C LYS A 307 13.07 35.50 -23.64
N MET A 308 13.51 34.36 -23.09
CA MET A 308 14.91 34.18 -22.66
C MET A 308 15.91 34.29 -23.83
N GLN A 309 15.52 33.89 -25.05
CA GLN A 309 16.33 34.08 -26.26
C GLN A 309 16.25 35.52 -26.83
N GLU A 310 15.13 36.21 -26.66
CA GLU A 310 14.95 37.62 -27.02
C GLU A 310 15.77 38.52 -26.10
N ASP A 311 15.72 38.29 -24.78
CA ASP A 311 16.54 38.98 -23.77
C ASP A 311 18.05 38.81 -24.07
N GLU A 312 18.47 37.57 -24.38
CA GLU A 312 19.85 37.27 -24.82
C GLU A 312 20.24 37.94 -26.14
N GLN A 313 19.30 38.26 -27.03
CA GLN A 313 19.57 39.00 -28.27
C GLN A 313 19.54 40.52 -28.07
N ILE A 314 18.69 41.02 -27.18
CA ILE A 314 18.60 42.44 -26.81
C ILE A 314 19.92 42.88 -26.15
N ALA A 315 20.45 42.07 -25.22
CA ALA A 315 21.73 42.31 -24.56
C ALA A 315 22.95 42.38 -25.50
N LYS A 316 22.82 41.90 -26.75
CA LYS A 316 23.90 41.85 -27.76
C LYS A 316 23.80 42.96 -28.81
N ARG A 317 22.81 43.86 -28.74
CA ARG A 317 22.64 44.98 -29.70
C ARG A 317 23.33 46.26 -29.20
N ARG A 318 24.05 46.96 -30.10
CA ARG A 318 24.65 48.28 -29.80
C ARG A 318 23.55 49.33 -29.62
N LYS A 319 23.78 50.29 -28.72
CA LYS A 319 22.81 51.35 -28.37
C LYS A 319 22.44 52.18 -29.60
N LEU A 320 21.18 52.05 -30.02
CA LEU A 320 20.62 52.81 -31.14
C LEU A 320 20.33 54.25 -30.70
N VAL A 321 20.78 55.23 -31.49
CA VAL A 321 20.40 56.64 -31.34
C VAL A 321 19.32 56.92 -32.37
N LEU A 322 18.14 57.34 -31.91
CA LEU A 322 17.02 57.76 -32.75
C LEU A 322 16.79 59.27 -32.63
N PRO A 323 16.18 59.92 -33.65
CA PRO A 323 15.72 61.30 -33.54
C PRO A 323 14.65 61.47 -32.44
N ALA A 324 14.47 62.71 -31.96
CA ALA A 324 13.40 63.03 -31.03
C ALA A 324 12.01 62.79 -31.67
N PRO A 325 11.04 62.22 -30.94
CA PRO A 325 9.73 61.90 -31.49
C PRO A 325 8.91 63.16 -31.81
N GLN A 326 8.27 63.15 -32.98
CA GLN A 326 7.30 64.16 -33.41
C GLN A 326 5.88 63.59 -33.28
N VAL A 327 5.39 63.50 -32.05
CA VAL A 327 4.01 63.07 -31.72
C VAL A 327 3.50 64.00 -30.61
N GLY A 328 2.27 64.51 -30.77
CA GLY A 328 1.67 65.42 -29.80
C GLY A 328 1.12 64.71 -28.57
N GLU A 329 1.13 65.37 -27.41
CA GLU A 329 0.65 64.81 -26.13
C GLU A 329 -0.81 64.30 -26.22
N GLN A 330 -1.65 64.97 -27.02
CA GLN A 330 -3.05 64.60 -27.28
C GLN A 330 -3.20 63.29 -28.08
N GLU A 331 -2.30 62.99 -29.03
CA GLU A 331 -2.33 61.72 -29.79
C GLU A 331 -1.95 60.54 -28.87
N LEU A 332 -1.17 60.80 -27.82
CA LEU A 332 -0.83 59.80 -26.81
C LEU A 332 -2.03 59.43 -25.92
N GLU A 333 -2.86 60.41 -25.55
CA GLU A 333 -4.07 60.18 -24.75
C GLU A 333 -5.10 59.31 -25.49
N GLU A 334 -5.32 59.53 -26.80
CA GLU A 334 -6.26 58.71 -27.58
C GLU A 334 -5.80 57.24 -27.73
N ILE A 335 -4.49 57.01 -27.86
CA ILE A 335 -3.91 55.66 -27.89
C ILE A 335 -4.10 54.95 -26.54
N VAL A 336 -3.84 55.62 -25.42
CA VAL A 336 -4.06 55.07 -24.06
C VAL A 336 -5.54 54.75 -23.83
N LYS A 337 -6.43 55.67 -24.22
CA LYS A 337 -7.89 55.52 -24.08
C LYS A 337 -8.44 54.35 -24.92
N THR A 338 -7.85 54.10 -26.09
CA THR A 338 -8.18 52.94 -26.94
C THR A 338 -7.69 51.63 -26.34
N GLY A 339 -6.51 51.61 -25.70
CA GLY A 339 -6.01 50.44 -24.98
C GLY A 339 -6.90 50.02 -23.81
N PHE A 340 -7.36 50.99 -23.01
CA PHE A 340 -8.20 50.74 -21.83
C PHE A 340 -9.54 50.05 -22.14
N ALA A 341 -10.08 50.26 -23.35
CA ALA A 341 -11.31 49.62 -23.81
C ALA A 341 -11.16 48.11 -24.09
N GLY A 342 -9.94 47.64 -24.42
CA GLY A 342 -9.67 46.24 -24.72
C GLY A 342 -9.50 45.34 -23.49
N GLU A 343 -9.16 45.92 -22.33
CA GLU A 343 -8.85 45.17 -21.11
C GLU A 343 -10.11 44.87 -20.28
N ASN A 344 -11.01 45.85 -20.15
CA ASN A 344 -12.34 45.70 -19.53
C ASN A 344 -13.24 44.64 -20.20
N ALA A 345 -12.93 44.22 -21.43
CA ALA A 345 -13.65 43.17 -22.14
C ALA A 345 -13.29 41.74 -21.68
N LYS A 346 -12.24 41.56 -20.86
CA LYS A 346 -11.83 40.25 -20.33
C LYS A 346 -12.28 39.98 -18.89
N SER A 347 -12.54 41.02 -18.10
CA SER A 347 -12.90 40.93 -16.68
C SER A 347 -14.40 40.69 -16.41
N LEU A 348 -15.16 40.19 -17.39
CA LEU A 348 -16.63 40.03 -17.33
C LEU A 348 -17.11 38.60 -17.68
N VAL A 349 -16.21 37.62 -17.76
CA VAL A 349 -16.55 36.22 -18.18
C VAL A 349 -16.01 35.14 -17.24
N ALA A 350 -15.27 35.52 -16.18
CA ALA A 350 -14.76 34.57 -15.18
C ALA A 350 -14.60 35.23 -13.81
N ASP A 351 -15.62 35.13 -12.96
CA ASP A 351 -15.52 34.50 -11.62
C ASP A 351 -16.91 34.40 -10.93
N ASP A 352 -16.91 33.81 -9.72
CA ASP A 352 -18.01 33.68 -8.73
C ASP A 352 -19.13 32.64 -9.04
N VAL A 353 -19.67 31.81 -8.12
CA VAL A 353 -19.62 31.63 -6.63
C VAL A 353 -19.51 30.09 -6.35
N GLY A 354 -19.04 29.48 -5.25
CA GLY A 354 -18.49 29.83 -3.91
C GLY A 354 -17.80 28.55 -3.33
N ALA A 355 -17.23 28.42 -2.11
CA ALA A 355 -17.44 28.98 -0.76
C ALA A 355 -18.62 28.36 0.05
N THR A 356 -18.50 27.89 1.30
CA THR A 356 -17.34 27.62 2.21
C THR A 356 -17.71 26.60 3.33
N PRO A 357 -16.77 26.05 4.14
CA PRO A 357 -17.06 25.03 5.18
C PRO A 357 -16.70 25.41 6.65
N PHE A 358 -17.59 25.14 7.62
CA PHE A 358 -17.37 25.03 9.09
C PHE A 358 -18.69 24.47 9.75
N THR A 359 -18.83 24.01 11.02
CA THR A 359 -17.99 24.02 12.25
C THR A 359 -18.35 22.87 13.23
N ASP A 360 -17.34 22.37 13.97
CA ASP A 360 -17.34 21.99 15.42
C ASP A 360 -18.20 20.82 16.01
N ARG A 361 -17.74 20.34 17.19
CA ARG A 361 -18.36 19.50 18.27
C ARG A 361 -18.72 18.01 18.05
N GLY A 362 -17.98 17.17 18.78
CA GLY A 362 -18.58 16.55 19.98
C GLY A 362 -18.34 15.05 20.29
N ALA A 363 -17.65 14.78 21.41
CA ALA A 363 -17.81 13.62 22.32
C ALA A 363 -17.61 12.14 21.84
N THR A 364 -16.47 11.55 22.27
CA THR A 364 -16.29 10.26 23.03
C THR A 364 -17.21 9.04 22.79
N PRO A 365 -16.68 7.81 22.66
CA PRO A 365 -16.06 7.04 23.79
C PRO A 365 -14.60 6.60 23.54
N LEU A 366 -13.69 6.19 24.46
CA LEU A 366 -13.70 5.73 25.88
C LEU A 366 -14.52 4.44 26.14
N TYR A 367 -13.95 3.24 26.31
CA TYR A 367 -12.85 2.79 27.19
C TYR A 367 -12.17 1.57 26.48
N SER A 368 -10.85 1.31 26.46
CA SER A 368 -9.97 0.72 27.52
C SER A 368 -10.67 -0.41 28.32
N GLU A 369 -10.08 -1.53 28.77
CA GLU A 369 -8.80 -1.90 29.40
C GLU A 369 -8.60 -3.44 29.22
N LEU A 370 -7.54 -4.20 29.56
CA LEU A 370 -6.19 -4.09 30.20
C LEU A 370 -5.27 -5.12 29.45
N ARG A 371 -3.99 -4.88 29.15
CA ARG A 371 -2.76 -5.10 29.99
C ARG A 371 -2.50 -6.56 30.45
N THR A 372 -1.35 -7.11 30.06
CA THR A 372 -0.57 -8.08 30.87
C THR A 372 0.40 -7.34 31.81
N PRO A 373 0.29 -7.45 33.14
CA PRO A 373 1.32 -6.99 34.08
C PRO A 373 2.37 -8.08 34.35
N LYS A 374 3.54 -7.68 34.87
CA LYS A 374 4.53 -8.60 35.46
C LYS A 374 4.28 -8.81 36.96
N THR A 375 4.66 -10.01 37.44
CA THR A 375 5.28 -10.34 38.75
C THR A 375 5.00 -9.46 39.98
N ASN A 376 4.58 -10.10 41.11
CA ASN A 376 5.44 -10.19 42.31
C ASN A 376 4.91 -11.17 43.39
N VAL A 377 5.86 -11.73 44.15
CA VAL A 377 5.91 -12.02 45.62
C VAL A 377 4.57 -12.24 46.38
N GLY A 378 4.39 -13.27 47.23
CA GLY A 378 5.35 -14.29 47.70
C GLY A 378 4.75 -15.24 48.79
N ASP A 379 5.63 -15.79 49.64
CA ASP A 379 5.39 -16.64 50.84
C ASP A 379 4.85 -18.10 50.69
N TYR A 380 5.79 -19.06 50.72
CA TYR A 380 6.05 -20.08 51.77
C TYR A 380 4.92 -20.65 52.68
N PRO A 381 5.13 -21.81 53.37
CA PRO A 381 6.06 -22.95 53.15
C PRO A 381 5.40 -24.36 53.27
N GLY A 382 6.10 -25.46 52.96
CA GLY A 382 5.66 -26.81 53.41
C GLY A 382 6.38 -28.07 52.89
N ALA A 383 7.18 -28.71 53.75
CA ALA A 383 7.48 -30.16 53.83
C ALA A 383 8.07 -30.97 52.63
N THR A 384 9.39 -31.14 52.69
CA THR A 384 10.24 -32.32 52.33
C THR A 384 9.80 -33.69 52.92
N PRO A 385 10.46 -34.86 52.65
CA PRO A 385 11.45 -35.26 51.61
C PRO A 385 11.28 -36.71 51.01
N LEU A 386 12.20 -37.10 50.09
CA LEU A 386 12.67 -38.48 49.80
C LEU A 386 11.66 -39.48 49.13
N GLN A 387 12.05 -40.59 48.46
CA GLN A 387 13.36 -41.23 48.23
C GLN A 387 13.47 -41.87 46.82
N SER A 388 14.69 -42.18 46.39
CA SER A 388 15.13 -42.71 45.07
C SER A 388 14.62 -44.11 44.66
N MET A 389 14.59 -44.41 43.33
CA MET A 389 15.49 -45.41 42.71
C MET A 389 15.39 -45.51 41.16
N THR A 390 16.56 -45.71 40.52
CA THR A 390 16.85 -46.34 39.20
C THR A 390 16.04 -46.05 37.92
N THR A 391 16.73 -45.51 36.91
CA THR A 391 16.37 -45.63 35.47
C THR A 391 16.63 -47.04 34.92
N PRO A 392 16.00 -47.46 33.80
CA PRO A 392 16.80 -47.53 32.57
C PRO A 392 16.09 -47.12 31.26
N ARG A 393 16.92 -46.79 30.24
CA ARG A 393 16.53 -46.45 28.86
C ARG A 393 15.58 -47.47 28.21
N TYR A 394 14.59 -47.01 27.45
CA TYR A 394 13.90 -47.84 26.45
C TYR A 394 14.39 -47.56 25.02
N THR A 395 14.29 -48.57 24.15
CA THR A 395 14.79 -48.55 22.76
C THR A 395 13.63 -48.66 21.75
N LYS A 396 13.91 -48.63 20.44
CA LYS A 396 12.84 -48.63 19.41
C LYS A 396 12.14 -50.00 19.37
N PRO A 397 10.79 -50.07 19.45
CA PRO A 397 10.07 -51.34 19.45
C PRO A 397 10.11 -52.04 18.07
N THR A 398 10.12 -53.37 18.09
CA THR A 398 10.27 -54.24 16.91
C THR A 398 8.94 -54.58 16.22
N GLN A 399 9.01 -55.06 14.97
CA GLN A 399 7.84 -55.29 14.10
C GLN A 399 6.76 -56.25 14.65
N SER A 400 7.08 -57.11 15.63
CA SER A 400 6.17 -58.12 16.20
C SER A 400 4.81 -57.57 16.67
N VAL A 401 4.76 -56.33 17.16
CA VAL A 401 3.53 -55.72 17.71
C VAL A 401 2.47 -55.48 16.61
N LYS A 402 2.90 -55.24 15.36
CA LYS A 402 1.97 -55.04 14.23
C LYS A 402 1.24 -56.32 13.79
N SER A 403 1.90 -57.48 13.89
CA SER A 403 1.28 -58.77 13.55
C SER A 403 0.14 -59.13 14.52
N SER A 404 0.34 -58.96 15.83
CA SER A 404 -0.68 -59.26 16.85
C SER A 404 -1.91 -58.37 16.72
N LEU A 405 -1.73 -57.07 16.42
CA LEU A 405 -2.85 -56.15 16.17
C LEU A 405 -3.63 -56.51 14.89
N LEU A 406 -2.96 -56.91 13.81
CA LEU A 406 -3.64 -57.37 12.59
C LEU A 406 -4.44 -58.66 12.83
N GLN A 407 -3.93 -59.58 13.65
CA GLN A 407 -4.62 -60.83 13.99
C GLN A 407 -5.84 -60.58 14.90
N GLY A 408 -5.74 -59.64 15.85
CA GLY A 408 -6.87 -59.23 16.70
C GLY A 408 -7.98 -58.46 15.97
N LEU A 409 -7.67 -57.78 14.86
CA LEU A 409 -8.67 -57.12 14.00
C LEU A 409 -9.33 -58.09 13.00
N ALA A 410 -8.74 -59.27 12.76
CA ALA A 410 -9.26 -60.27 11.84
C ALA A 410 -10.32 -61.20 12.47
N SER A 411 -10.46 -61.21 13.80
CA SER A 411 -11.41 -62.07 14.54
C SER A 411 -12.79 -61.44 14.78
N LEU A 412 -13.02 -60.20 14.35
CA LEU A 412 -14.31 -59.53 14.49
C LEU A 412 -15.34 -60.07 13.47
N PRO A 413 -16.55 -60.49 13.91
CA PRO A 413 -17.61 -60.90 12.99
C PRO A 413 -18.03 -59.76 12.05
N LYS A 414 -18.21 -60.08 10.76
CA LYS A 414 -18.67 -59.09 9.77
C LYS A 414 -20.15 -58.73 10.01
N PRO A 415 -20.51 -57.46 10.23
CA PRO A 415 -21.91 -57.06 10.38
C PRO A 415 -22.67 -57.24 9.07
N ARG A 416 -23.91 -57.74 9.17
CA ARG A 416 -24.90 -57.73 8.08
C ARG A 416 -25.77 -56.48 8.30
N ASN A 417 -25.71 -55.53 7.38
CA ASN A 417 -26.58 -54.35 7.43
C ASN A 417 -27.96 -54.72 6.90
N GLU A 418 -28.98 -54.57 7.75
CA GLU A 418 -30.37 -54.88 7.46
C GLU A 418 -31.25 -53.94 8.31
N TRP A 419 -32.38 -53.48 7.75
CA TRP A 419 -33.44 -52.66 8.38
C TRP A 419 -33.16 -51.15 8.61
N GLU A 420 -33.60 -50.38 7.61
CA GLU A 420 -34.36 -49.10 7.68
C GLU A 420 -34.30 -48.23 8.96
N ILE A 421 -33.71 -47.03 8.84
CA ILE A 421 -33.75 -46.00 9.89
C ILE A 421 -35.07 -45.22 9.80
N ARG A 422 -35.93 -45.36 10.82
CA ARG A 422 -36.93 -44.33 11.17
C ARG A 422 -36.35 -43.38 12.22
N LEU A 423 -36.71 -42.11 12.12
CA LEU A 423 -36.23 -41.03 12.99
C LEU A 423 -37.27 -40.73 14.09
N PRO A 424 -36.94 -40.88 15.39
CA PRO A 424 -37.75 -40.35 16.49
C PRO A 424 -37.31 -38.92 16.85
N GLU A 425 -38.25 -38.01 17.05
CA GLU A 425 -38.00 -36.66 17.54
C GLU A 425 -38.11 -36.64 19.08
N ILE A 426 -37.01 -36.34 19.80
CA ILE A 426 -37.05 -36.05 21.25
C ILE A 426 -36.15 -34.85 21.58
N GLU A 427 -36.83 -33.72 21.82
CA GLU A 427 -36.61 -32.69 22.86
C GLU A 427 -35.26 -31.94 22.99
N GLN A 428 -35.33 -30.78 23.64
CA GLN A 428 -34.24 -29.79 23.74
C GLN A 428 -33.80 -29.60 25.20
N GLU A 429 -32.63 -30.12 25.56
CA GLU A 429 -31.94 -29.70 26.79
C GLU A 429 -30.87 -28.64 26.49
N LYS A 430 -30.77 -27.63 27.37
CA LYS A 430 -29.86 -26.49 27.22
C LYS A 430 -28.58 -26.70 28.04
N GLU A 431 -27.58 -27.34 27.46
CA GLU A 431 -26.23 -27.36 28.05
C GLU A 431 -25.63 -25.94 28.10
N THR A 432 -25.46 -25.40 29.31
CA THR A 432 -24.66 -24.20 29.56
C THR A 432 -23.18 -24.57 29.56
N LYS A 433 -22.54 -24.50 28.39
CA LYS A 433 -21.10 -24.78 28.25
C LYS A 433 -20.25 -23.70 28.90
N GLN A 434 -19.73 -24.00 30.09
CA GLN A 434 -18.51 -23.38 30.59
C GLN A 434 -17.35 -23.82 29.68
N SER A 435 -16.55 -22.86 29.22
CA SER A 435 -15.41 -23.14 28.34
C SER A 435 -14.16 -23.39 29.18
N GLU A 436 -13.92 -24.64 29.55
CA GLU A 436 -12.57 -25.08 29.94
C GLU A 436 -11.64 -24.89 28.74
N VAL A 437 -10.61 -24.06 28.90
CA VAL A 437 -9.56 -23.90 27.90
C VAL A 437 -8.57 -25.05 28.08
N ILE A 438 -8.79 -26.13 27.33
CA ILE A 438 -7.81 -27.20 27.18
C ILE A 438 -6.68 -26.64 26.31
N GLU A 439 -5.51 -26.41 26.90
CA GLU A 439 -4.31 -26.03 26.16
C GLU A 439 -3.86 -27.20 25.28
N ASP A 440 -3.52 -26.92 24.02
CA ASP A 440 -3.05 -27.97 23.10
C ASP A 440 -1.69 -28.49 23.57
N MET A 441 -1.49 -29.82 23.50
CA MET A 441 -0.23 -30.50 23.89
C MET A 441 1.03 -29.86 23.27
N SER A 442 0.92 -29.21 22.12
CA SER A 442 2.01 -28.48 21.47
C SER A 442 2.50 -27.24 22.22
N ASP A 443 1.67 -26.62 23.05
CA ASP A 443 2.06 -25.49 23.90
C ASP A 443 2.88 -25.96 25.10
N TYR A 444 2.45 -27.03 25.77
CA TYR A 444 3.19 -27.69 26.85
C TYR A 444 4.53 -28.27 26.38
N GLU A 445 4.56 -28.94 25.22
CA GLU A 445 5.83 -29.38 24.60
C GLU A 445 6.75 -28.22 24.21
N ARG A 446 6.19 -27.06 23.80
CA ARG A 446 7.00 -25.86 23.54
C ARG A 446 7.59 -25.32 24.83
N GLU A 447 6.81 -25.17 25.89
CA GLU A 447 7.28 -24.58 27.15
C GLU A 447 8.37 -25.42 27.82
N ILE A 448 8.20 -26.75 27.90
CA ILE A 448 9.24 -27.68 28.37
C ILE A 448 10.53 -27.52 27.53
N LYS A 449 10.40 -27.41 26.21
CA LYS A 449 11.56 -27.20 25.33
C LYS A 449 12.19 -25.82 25.54
N GLU A 450 11.41 -24.78 25.80
CA GLU A 450 11.90 -23.41 26.02
C GLU A 450 12.56 -23.25 27.40
N GLN A 451 12.13 -24.02 28.41
CA GLN A 451 12.80 -24.16 29.70
C GLN A 451 14.14 -24.91 29.54
N ALA A 452 14.14 -26.09 28.93
CA ALA A 452 15.38 -26.83 28.66
C ALA A 452 16.39 -26.03 27.81
N GLU A 453 15.91 -25.22 26.86
CA GLU A 453 16.71 -24.28 26.09
C GLU A 453 17.18 -23.02 26.86
N ARG A 454 16.60 -22.69 28.03
CA ARG A 454 17.16 -21.70 28.97
C ARG A 454 18.26 -22.36 29.81
N ASP A 455 17.94 -23.48 30.46
CA ASP A 455 18.85 -24.20 31.35
C ASP A 455 20.16 -24.59 30.64
N GLU A 456 20.07 -24.97 29.36
CA GLU A 456 21.25 -25.26 28.54
C GLU A 456 22.07 -24.00 28.26
N LYS A 457 21.43 -22.87 27.93
CA LYS A 457 22.13 -21.58 27.69
C LYS A 457 22.74 -20.99 28.96
N GLU A 458 22.13 -21.20 30.13
CA GLU A 458 22.70 -20.79 31.41
C GLU A 458 23.92 -21.64 31.77
N ARG A 459 23.87 -22.97 31.57
CA ARG A 459 25.05 -23.83 31.67
C ARG A 459 26.13 -23.46 30.64
N GLU A 460 25.77 -23.12 29.40
CA GLU A 460 26.73 -22.58 28.40
C GLU A 460 27.35 -21.24 28.85
N ALA A 461 26.65 -20.45 29.64
CA ALA A 461 27.12 -19.17 30.16
C ALA A 461 28.05 -19.31 31.38
N ARG A 462 27.80 -20.29 32.27
CA ARG A 462 28.66 -20.59 33.44
C ARG A 462 30.03 -21.19 33.07
N ARG A 463 30.15 -21.84 31.90
CA ARG A 463 31.44 -22.32 31.36
C ARG A 463 32.48 -21.20 31.29
N SER A 464 33.76 -21.57 31.45
CA SER A 464 34.88 -20.65 31.32
C SER A 464 34.91 -19.93 29.97
N LEU A 465 35.47 -18.71 29.93
CA LEU A 465 35.61 -17.94 28.68
C LEU A 465 36.49 -18.68 27.65
N ALA A 466 37.50 -19.44 28.10
CA ALA A 466 38.38 -20.22 27.23
C ALA A 466 37.67 -21.41 26.56
N VAL A 467 36.69 -22.02 27.24
CA VAL A 467 35.79 -23.03 26.65
C VAL A 467 34.78 -22.37 25.71
N ARG A 468 34.10 -21.31 26.17
CA ARG A 468 33.04 -20.61 25.41
C ARG A 468 33.52 -20.02 24.08
N PHE A 469 34.72 -19.44 24.04
CA PHE A 469 35.30 -18.87 22.82
C PHE A 469 36.16 -19.86 22.01
N ASN A 470 36.26 -21.13 22.43
CA ASN A 470 37.14 -22.14 21.80
C ASN A 470 38.60 -21.67 21.63
N LEU A 471 39.11 -20.94 22.63
CA LEU A 471 40.51 -20.48 22.63
C LEU A 471 41.47 -21.68 22.82
N PRO A 472 42.73 -21.59 22.35
CA PRO A 472 43.72 -22.65 22.57
C PRO A 472 43.93 -22.92 24.08
N ARG A 473 43.63 -24.14 24.52
CA ARG A 473 43.87 -24.61 25.90
C ARG A 473 45.02 -25.62 25.93
N PRO A 474 45.83 -25.69 27.00
CA PRO A 474 46.99 -26.59 27.08
C PRO A 474 46.58 -28.07 27.05
N ALA A 475 47.24 -28.87 26.20
CA ALA A 475 46.98 -30.31 26.06
C ALA A 475 47.59 -31.18 27.18
N THR A 476 48.36 -30.56 28.08
CA THR A 476 48.83 -31.16 29.34
C THR A 476 48.91 -30.02 30.35
N MET A 477 48.28 -30.20 31.51
CA MET A 477 48.20 -29.18 32.56
C MET A 477 49.59 -28.83 33.13
N PRO A 478 50.04 -27.56 33.06
CA PRO A 478 51.08 -27.06 33.93
C PRO A 478 50.43 -26.70 35.27
N ARG A 479 50.99 -27.17 36.39
CA ARG A 479 50.71 -26.53 37.69
C ARG A 479 51.45 -25.21 37.70
N LEU A 480 50.71 -24.11 37.77
CA LEU A 480 51.32 -22.78 37.94
C LEU A 480 51.89 -22.73 39.37
N PRO A 481 53.20 -22.44 39.55
CA PRO A 481 53.78 -22.37 40.88
C PRO A 481 53.21 -21.18 41.63
N VAL A 482 52.57 -21.45 42.77
CA VAL A 482 52.16 -20.42 43.72
C VAL A 482 53.40 -19.99 44.48
N ASP A 483 53.94 -18.81 44.16
CA ASP A 483 55.08 -18.23 44.87
C ASP A 483 54.61 -17.74 46.26
N GLU A 484 55.27 -18.23 47.31
CA GLU A 484 54.89 -17.99 48.71
C GLU A 484 55.17 -16.55 49.18
N ASN A 485 55.89 -15.75 48.39
CA ASN A 485 56.24 -14.36 48.70
C ASN A 485 55.22 -13.33 48.20
N VAL A 486 54.14 -13.78 47.57
CA VAL A 486 53.15 -12.92 46.88
C VAL A 486 51.97 -12.59 47.79
N ASN A 487 51.31 -11.45 47.53
CA ASN A 487 50.18 -10.94 48.28
C ASN A 487 49.03 -11.98 48.40
N GLU A 488 48.37 -12.03 49.56
CA GLU A 488 47.39 -13.08 49.92
C GLU A 488 46.22 -13.17 48.92
N ILE A 489 45.82 -12.03 48.34
CA ILE A 489 44.80 -11.94 47.29
C ILE A 489 45.24 -12.65 46.00
N GLU A 490 46.48 -12.43 45.57
CA GLU A 490 47.04 -13.07 44.37
C GLU A 490 47.28 -14.56 44.58
N LYS A 491 47.59 -14.99 45.81
CA LYS A 491 47.62 -16.41 46.18
C LYS A 491 46.25 -17.07 45.95
N MET A 492 45.17 -16.49 46.49
CA MET A 492 43.80 -17.00 46.27
C MET A 492 43.43 -17.04 44.78
N ILE A 493 43.75 -15.99 44.01
CA ILE A 493 43.49 -15.94 42.56
C ILE A 493 44.23 -17.07 41.82
N ASN A 494 45.49 -17.35 42.17
CA ASN A 494 46.26 -18.42 41.55
C ASN A 494 45.77 -19.83 41.96
N GLU A 495 45.30 -20.01 43.18
CA GLU A 495 44.69 -21.27 43.62
C GLU A 495 43.37 -21.56 42.87
N GLU A 496 42.48 -20.57 42.73
CA GLU A 496 41.25 -20.72 41.93
C GLU A 496 41.52 -20.87 40.43
N LEU A 497 42.51 -20.17 39.87
CA LEU A 497 42.91 -20.34 38.47
C LEU A 497 43.35 -21.77 38.17
N ASN A 498 44.13 -22.40 39.07
CA ASN A 498 44.50 -23.81 38.92
C ASN A 498 43.27 -24.73 38.99
N ARG A 499 42.30 -24.49 39.90
CA ARG A 499 41.05 -25.28 39.99
C ARG A 499 40.22 -25.23 38.70
N ILE A 500 39.99 -24.03 38.16
CA ILE A 500 39.21 -23.84 36.93
C ILE A 500 39.88 -24.55 35.74
N LEU A 501 41.22 -24.47 35.64
CA LEU A 501 41.97 -25.16 34.58
C LEU A 501 41.95 -26.69 34.73
N GLU A 502 42.05 -27.23 35.96
CA GLU A 502 41.91 -28.67 36.21
C GLU A 502 40.49 -29.15 35.82
N HIS A 503 39.43 -28.45 36.24
CA HIS A 503 38.03 -28.70 35.83
C HIS A 503 37.86 -28.72 34.30
N ASP A 504 38.27 -27.66 33.61
CA ASP A 504 38.14 -27.54 32.15
C ASP A 504 38.88 -28.65 31.40
N SER A 505 40.02 -29.10 31.92
CA SER A 505 40.82 -30.16 31.31
C SER A 505 40.15 -31.54 31.34
N VAL A 506 39.30 -31.80 32.35
CA VAL A 506 38.60 -33.07 32.55
C VAL A 506 37.19 -33.05 31.94
N LYS A 507 36.45 -31.94 32.11
CA LYS A 507 35.05 -31.80 31.64
C LYS A 507 34.96 -31.43 30.15
N TYR A 508 35.93 -30.65 29.64
CA TYR A 508 35.98 -30.17 28.25
C TYR A 508 37.34 -30.44 27.56
N PRO A 509 37.78 -31.72 27.46
CA PRO A 509 39.11 -32.08 26.98
C PRO A 509 39.35 -31.64 25.52
N VAL A 510 40.54 -31.07 25.27
CA VAL A 510 41.00 -30.71 23.93
C VAL A 510 41.46 -31.93 23.13
N ALA A 511 41.29 -31.87 21.81
CA ALA A 511 41.70 -32.96 20.91
C ALA A 511 43.21 -33.21 20.99
N GLY A 512 43.60 -34.43 21.40
CA GLY A 512 45.00 -34.80 21.67
C GLY A 512 45.45 -34.61 23.12
N GLY A 513 44.58 -34.14 24.02
CA GLY A 513 44.83 -34.15 25.46
C GLY A 513 44.90 -35.56 26.05
N LYS A 514 45.61 -35.71 27.19
CA LYS A 514 45.83 -37.02 27.84
C LYS A 514 44.60 -37.58 28.58
N VAL A 515 43.58 -36.75 28.85
CA VAL A 515 42.35 -37.14 29.54
C VAL A 515 41.29 -37.52 28.49
N ALA A 516 40.84 -38.77 28.51
CA ALA A 516 39.82 -39.25 27.58
C ALA A 516 38.40 -38.88 28.05
N PRO A 517 37.46 -38.53 27.15
CA PRO A 517 36.10 -38.16 27.53
C PRO A 517 35.39 -39.25 28.34
N GLY A 518 35.00 -38.94 29.58
CA GLY A 518 34.29 -39.84 30.48
C GLY A 518 35.13 -40.94 31.14
N ALA A 519 36.46 -40.86 31.09
CA ALA A 519 37.35 -41.88 31.66
C ALA A 519 37.82 -41.62 33.10
N VAL A 520 37.50 -40.45 33.67
CA VAL A 520 37.88 -40.02 35.03
C VAL A 520 36.66 -39.48 35.73
N GLN A 521 36.36 -39.97 36.93
CA GLN A 521 35.42 -39.31 37.84
C GLN A 521 36.11 -38.08 38.44
N LEU A 522 35.51 -36.91 38.29
CA LEU A 522 35.96 -35.70 38.98
C LEU A 522 35.89 -35.95 40.50
N PRO A 523 36.88 -35.52 41.30
CA PRO A 523 36.71 -35.41 42.74
C PRO A 523 35.52 -34.50 43.05
N ASP A 524 34.78 -34.79 44.12
CA ASP A 524 33.58 -34.03 44.49
C ASP A 524 33.89 -32.51 44.61
N SER A 525 35.07 -32.14 45.13
CA SER A 525 35.59 -30.77 45.24
C SER A 525 35.98 -30.10 43.91
N ILE A 526 35.71 -30.73 42.76
CA ILE A 526 35.97 -30.21 41.41
C ILE A 526 34.77 -30.46 40.48
N ALA A 527 33.93 -31.47 40.77
CA ALA A 527 32.74 -31.79 39.99
C ALA A 527 31.73 -30.63 39.94
N ASP A 528 31.53 -29.97 41.08
CA ASP A 528 30.43 -29.03 41.33
C ASP A 528 30.80 -27.56 41.07
N VAL A 529 32.03 -27.27 40.59
CA VAL A 529 32.54 -25.89 40.36
C VAL A 529 31.70 -25.08 39.35
N GLU A 530 30.96 -25.73 38.43
CA GLU A 530 30.00 -25.05 37.54
C GLU A 530 28.67 -24.67 38.22
N ASP A 531 28.41 -25.20 39.42
CA ASP A 531 27.17 -25.02 40.18
C ASP A 531 27.40 -24.29 41.52
N GLU A 532 28.63 -24.26 42.06
CA GLU A 532 29.05 -23.36 43.16
C GLU A 532 28.85 -21.87 42.78
N PHE A 533 29.20 -21.51 41.55
CA PHE A 533 29.01 -20.16 41.01
C PHE A 533 27.61 -19.97 40.41
N ASP A 534 26.59 -19.92 41.27
CA ASP A 534 25.25 -19.46 40.84
C ASP A 534 25.37 -18.07 40.18
N SER A 535 24.77 -17.98 38.99
CA SER A 535 24.26 -16.77 38.34
C SER A 535 23.89 -15.64 39.32
N LYS A 536 23.11 -15.96 40.38
CA LYS A 536 22.69 -15.02 41.40
C LYS A 536 23.85 -14.47 42.24
N SER A 537 24.75 -15.33 42.71
CA SER A 537 25.95 -14.93 43.46
C SER A 537 26.85 -14.02 42.63
N LEU A 538 26.95 -14.28 41.32
CA LEU A 538 27.73 -13.46 40.38
C LEU A 538 27.05 -12.10 40.09
N GLU A 539 25.72 -12.04 40.09
CA GLU A 539 24.99 -10.77 40.10
C GLU A 539 25.15 -9.99 41.42
N ASP A 540 25.14 -10.66 42.57
CA ASP A 540 25.25 -10.02 43.88
C ASP A 540 26.67 -9.47 44.12
N ALA A 541 27.72 -10.22 43.76
CA ALA A 541 29.10 -9.71 43.75
C ALA A 541 29.28 -8.51 42.80
N ARG A 542 28.57 -8.49 41.66
CA ARG A 542 28.54 -7.30 40.78
C ARG A 542 27.88 -6.10 41.45
N LYS A 543 26.75 -6.29 42.15
CA LYS A 543 26.07 -5.24 42.91
C LYS A 543 26.94 -4.67 44.03
N GLU A 544 27.89 -5.44 44.58
CA GLU A 544 28.84 -4.95 45.57
C GLU A 544 29.96 -4.12 44.95
N LEU A 545 30.54 -4.58 43.83
CA LEU A 545 31.54 -3.83 43.06
C LEU A 545 30.93 -2.53 42.47
N ASP A 546 29.70 -2.58 41.99
CA ASP A 546 28.92 -1.42 41.55
C ASP A 546 28.71 -0.40 42.69
N LYS A 547 28.39 -0.84 43.92
CA LYS A 547 28.33 0.04 45.11
C LYS A 547 29.70 0.64 45.46
N GLU A 548 30.78 -0.12 45.33
CA GLU A 548 32.14 0.39 45.57
C GLU A 548 32.49 1.51 44.57
N ILE A 549 32.14 1.34 43.29
CA ILE A 549 32.28 2.37 42.25
C ILE A 549 31.43 3.61 42.57
N VAL A 550 30.19 3.43 43.01
CA VAL A 550 29.31 4.55 43.42
C VAL A 550 29.89 5.31 44.62
N ASN A 551 30.34 4.62 45.65
CA ASN A 551 30.95 5.21 46.85
C ASN A 551 32.27 5.93 46.54
N THR A 552 33.15 5.34 45.73
CA THR A 552 34.47 5.91 45.39
C THR A 552 34.39 7.12 44.45
N LEU A 553 33.33 7.22 43.65
CA LEU A 553 33.10 8.36 42.73
C LEU A 553 32.09 9.38 43.26
N GLY A 554 31.47 9.16 44.42
CA GLY A 554 30.48 10.07 45.02
C GLY A 554 29.19 10.20 44.20
N LEU A 555 28.78 9.12 43.54
CA LEU A 555 27.59 9.08 42.68
C LEU A 555 26.32 8.78 43.48
N SER A 556 25.15 9.00 42.87
CA SER A 556 23.84 8.65 43.44
C SER A 556 23.39 7.26 42.97
N ASP A 557 22.86 6.44 43.89
CA ASP A 557 22.43 5.04 43.65
C ASP A 557 21.44 4.87 42.47
N ASP A 558 20.62 5.88 42.16
CA ASP A 558 19.54 5.83 41.16
C ASP A 558 19.99 5.96 39.67
N GLN A 559 21.28 5.99 39.36
CA GLN A 559 21.77 6.16 37.97
C GLN A 559 22.44 4.93 37.37
N ASP A 560 22.34 4.80 36.04
CA ASP A 560 23.13 3.85 35.23
C ASP A 560 24.62 4.08 35.49
N ILE A 561 25.24 3.26 36.34
CA ILE A 561 26.59 3.48 36.86
C ILE A 561 27.61 3.62 35.71
N LYS A 562 27.47 2.84 34.64
CA LYS A 562 28.32 2.95 33.44
C LYS A 562 28.20 4.30 32.73
N LYS A 563 26.99 4.89 32.71
CA LYS A 563 26.73 6.21 32.14
C LYS A 563 27.23 7.31 33.07
N ALA A 564 27.03 7.19 34.38
CA ALA A 564 27.53 8.14 35.38
C ALA A 564 29.07 8.16 35.47
N VAL A 565 29.73 6.99 35.43
CA VAL A 565 31.20 6.85 35.31
C VAL A 565 31.70 7.49 34.01
N TRP A 566 31.02 7.24 32.88
CA TRP A 566 31.38 7.81 31.59
C TRP A 566 31.19 9.34 31.55
N GLU A 567 30.10 9.86 32.14
CA GLU A 567 29.84 11.29 32.25
C GLU A 567 30.84 11.97 33.20
N HIS A 568 31.21 11.35 34.32
CA HIS A 568 32.27 11.85 35.19
C HIS A 568 33.64 11.86 34.48
N ALA A 569 33.99 10.81 33.72
CA ALA A 569 35.22 10.80 32.92
C ALA A 569 35.20 11.86 31.80
N SER A 570 34.09 11.97 31.07
CA SER A 570 33.89 12.95 29.98
C SER A 570 33.81 14.39 30.47
N SER A 571 33.44 14.62 31.74
CA SER A 571 33.38 15.95 32.35
C SER A 571 34.76 16.63 32.47
N ARG A 572 35.84 15.87 32.26
CA ARG A 572 37.21 16.40 32.20
C ARG A 572 37.54 16.82 30.76
N PRO A 573 37.56 18.13 30.42
CA PRO A 573 37.77 18.60 29.05
C PRO A 573 39.19 18.39 28.52
N GLU A 574 40.10 17.88 29.36
CA GLU A 574 41.42 17.40 28.98
C GLU A 574 41.38 15.95 28.49
N PHE A 575 40.51 15.11 29.07
CA PHE A 575 40.38 13.70 28.71
C PHE A 575 39.85 13.53 27.29
N GLU A 576 38.74 14.20 26.92
CA GLU A 576 38.18 14.11 25.56
C GLU A 576 39.16 14.59 24.48
N LYS A 577 40.00 15.60 24.80
CA LYS A 577 41.04 16.09 23.87
C LYS A 577 42.21 15.12 23.73
N ALA A 578 42.69 14.56 24.84
CA ALA A 578 43.75 13.54 24.81
C ALA A 578 43.28 12.26 24.10
N TRP A 579 42.07 11.80 24.45
CA TRP A 579 41.42 10.64 23.85
C TRP A 579 41.25 10.80 22.34
N ASN A 580 40.64 11.89 21.87
CA ASN A 580 40.43 12.10 20.43
C ASN A 580 41.77 12.22 19.68
N LYS A 581 42.78 12.90 20.25
CA LYS A 581 44.11 12.99 19.65
C LYS A 581 44.75 11.61 19.45
N GLU A 582 44.73 10.75 20.46
CA GLU A 582 45.33 9.41 20.36
C GLU A 582 44.45 8.43 19.57
N HIS A 583 43.13 8.64 19.47
CA HIS A 583 42.25 7.86 18.59
C HIS A 583 42.35 8.27 17.11
N GLU A 584 42.61 9.53 16.78
CA GLU A 584 42.83 9.98 15.39
C GLU A 584 44.11 9.40 14.78
N ASP A 585 45.17 9.25 15.60
CA ASP A 585 46.43 8.61 15.20
C ASP A 585 46.36 7.07 15.18
N LEU A 586 45.30 6.44 15.70
CA LEU A 586 45.20 4.98 15.88
C LEU A 586 44.68 4.25 14.64
N LEU A 587 45.45 3.30 14.11
CA LEU A 587 45.12 2.53 12.91
C LEU A 587 45.29 1.02 13.12
N PHE A 588 44.45 0.20 12.48
CA PHE A 588 44.54 -1.26 12.60
C PHE A 588 45.61 -1.84 11.65
N SER A 589 46.72 -2.31 12.20
CA SER A 589 47.71 -3.10 11.44
C SER A 589 47.14 -4.46 11.05
N VAL A 590 47.20 -4.80 9.77
CA VAL A 590 46.78 -6.12 9.27
C VAL A 590 47.89 -7.15 9.43
N LYS A 591 49.15 -6.73 9.38
CA LYS A 591 50.32 -7.59 9.63
C LYS A 591 50.41 -8.07 11.08
N PHE A 592 50.21 -7.16 12.06
CA PHE A 592 50.32 -7.46 13.49
C PHE A 592 48.98 -7.75 14.17
N ASN A 593 47.86 -7.54 13.48
CA ASN A 593 46.49 -7.77 13.98
C ASN A 593 46.18 -7.03 15.30
N GLN A 594 46.71 -5.81 15.41
CA GLN A 594 46.57 -4.92 16.56
C GLN A 594 46.41 -3.47 16.07
N PHE A 595 45.94 -2.58 16.94
CA PHE A 595 46.01 -1.15 16.66
C PHE A 595 47.41 -0.63 16.97
N LEU A 596 47.93 0.24 16.11
CA LEU A 596 49.21 0.95 16.24
C LEU A 596 48.97 2.42 15.89
N THR A 597 49.81 3.33 16.37
CA THR A 597 49.78 4.71 15.86
C THR A 597 50.35 4.78 14.44
N ILE A 598 49.93 5.78 13.65
CA ILE A 598 50.48 6.05 12.31
C ILE A 598 52.02 6.23 12.35
N SER A 599 52.58 6.66 13.48
CA SER A 599 54.02 6.83 13.68
C SER A 599 54.80 5.52 13.93
N GLU A 600 54.11 4.44 14.28
CA GLU A 600 54.71 3.10 14.51
C GLU A 600 54.58 2.19 13.28
N MET A 601 53.93 2.65 12.20
CA MET A 601 53.68 1.89 10.98
C MET A 601 54.59 2.33 9.82
N ASP A 602 55.83 1.82 9.77
CA ASP A 602 56.76 2.09 8.64
C ASP A 602 56.22 1.60 7.27
N ASP A 603 55.39 0.56 7.29
CA ASP A 603 54.90 -0.14 6.10
C ASP A 603 53.68 0.55 5.46
N LYS A 604 53.92 1.33 4.40
CA LYS A 604 52.86 2.03 3.63
C LYS A 604 51.73 1.13 3.13
N GLU A 605 52.01 -0.13 2.79
CA GLU A 605 50.97 -1.08 2.41
C GLU A 605 50.08 -1.49 3.60
N ASP A 606 50.64 -1.64 4.80
CA ASP A 606 49.85 -1.99 5.99
C ASP A 606 49.00 -0.79 6.46
N ILE A 607 49.51 0.44 6.31
CA ILE A 607 48.72 1.67 6.49
C ILE A 607 47.51 1.70 5.54
N ILE A 608 47.72 1.39 4.25
CA ILE A 608 46.60 1.36 3.27
C ILE A 608 45.58 0.28 3.64
N ASN A 609 46.02 -0.93 3.98
CA ASN A 609 45.13 -2.02 4.40
C ASN A 609 44.39 -1.70 5.72
N GLY A 610 45.02 -0.97 6.65
CA GLY A 610 44.40 -0.48 7.88
C GLY A 610 43.33 0.58 7.61
N LEU A 611 43.62 1.56 6.76
CA LEU A 611 42.66 2.57 6.30
C LEU A 611 41.47 1.93 5.57
N GLU A 612 41.69 0.94 4.70
CA GLU A 612 40.60 0.19 4.05
C GLU A 612 39.70 -0.53 5.06
N LYS A 613 40.28 -1.16 6.10
CA LYS A 613 39.51 -1.76 7.20
C LYS A 613 38.71 -0.73 7.99
N THR A 614 39.29 0.41 8.32
CA THR A 614 38.59 1.50 9.02
C THR A 614 37.45 2.07 8.17
N ILE A 615 37.65 2.22 6.85
CA ILE A 615 36.62 2.64 5.90
C ILE A 615 35.49 1.60 5.83
N GLU A 616 35.78 0.30 5.73
CA GLU A 616 34.73 -0.74 5.69
C GLU A 616 34.03 -0.90 7.06
N ALA A 617 34.71 -0.68 8.19
CA ALA A 617 34.08 -0.59 9.51
C ALA A 617 33.10 0.60 9.60
N ASN A 618 33.53 1.79 9.16
CA ASN A 618 32.69 2.99 9.10
C ASN A 618 31.53 2.85 8.10
N ARG A 619 31.73 2.11 7.00
CA ARG A 619 30.66 1.73 6.08
C ARG A 619 29.64 0.81 6.74
N GLN A 620 30.09 -0.13 7.56
CA GLN A 620 29.19 -1.03 8.29
C GLN A 620 28.42 -0.30 9.41
N THR A 621 29.02 0.64 10.14
CA THR A 621 28.27 1.48 11.10
C THR A 621 27.26 2.35 10.35
N MET A 622 27.67 3.04 9.28
CA MET A 622 26.76 3.80 8.41
C MET A 622 25.58 2.95 7.90
N ILE A 623 25.79 1.69 7.50
CA ILE A 623 24.70 0.79 7.07
C ILE A 623 23.79 0.41 8.25
N ARG A 624 24.34 0.12 9.44
CA ARG A 624 23.55 -0.19 10.65
C ARG A 624 22.70 1.00 11.07
N ASP A 625 23.27 2.21 11.04
CA ASP A 625 22.60 3.44 11.46
C ASP A 625 21.63 3.97 10.41
N ALA A 626 21.94 3.88 9.11
CA ALA A 626 20.96 4.17 8.05
C ALA A 626 19.77 3.20 8.08
N THR A 627 19.99 1.91 8.34
CA THR A 627 18.90 0.93 8.50
C THR A 627 18.16 1.04 9.84
N ARG A 628 18.74 1.70 10.85
CA ARG A 628 18.07 2.11 12.10
C ARG A 628 17.24 3.38 11.88
N ALA A 629 17.81 4.40 11.26
CA ALA A 629 17.17 5.66 10.87
C ALA A 629 15.95 5.37 9.99
N GLY A 630 16.10 4.64 8.89
CA GLY A 630 14.97 4.27 8.03
C GLY A 630 13.85 3.52 8.75
N LYS A 631 14.16 2.70 9.76
CA LYS A 631 13.11 2.06 10.60
C LYS A 631 12.41 3.04 11.53
N LEU A 632 13.13 4.04 12.05
CA LEU A 632 12.56 5.12 12.88
C LEU A 632 11.75 6.09 12.02
N GLU A 633 12.25 6.49 10.85
CA GLU A 633 11.56 7.33 9.87
C GLU A 633 10.23 6.70 9.43
N ASN A 634 10.22 5.45 8.96
CA ASN A 634 8.96 4.74 8.63
C ASN A 634 8.00 4.69 9.83
N LYS A 635 8.50 4.53 11.05
CA LYS A 635 7.68 4.49 12.28
C LYS A 635 7.14 5.87 12.67
N LEU A 636 7.91 6.93 12.41
CA LEU A 636 7.50 8.33 12.58
C LEU A 636 6.53 8.77 11.49
N GLU A 637 6.71 8.35 10.24
CA GLU A 637 5.80 8.63 9.13
C GLU A 637 4.41 8.04 9.41
N VAL A 638 4.33 6.78 9.84
CA VAL A 638 3.06 6.14 10.24
C VAL A 638 2.38 6.84 11.44
N ARG A 639 3.14 7.48 12.33
CA ARG A 639 2.61 8.14 13.54
C ARG A 639 2.33 9.63 13.36
N LEU A 640 3.13 10.33 12.57
CA LEU A 640 3.13 11.79 12.43
C LEU A 640 2.67 12.23 11.04
N GLY A 641 2.79 11.43 9.98
CA GLY A 641 2.41 11.81 8.61
C GLY A 641 0.95 12.26 8.51
N GLY A 642 0.04 11.59 9.22
CA GLY A 642 -1.36 12.03 9.35
C GLY A 642 -1.51 13.39 10.04
N TYR A 643 -0.76 13.63 11.13
CA TYR A 643 -0.76 14.92 11.83
C TYR A 643 -0.08 16.03 11.03
N MET A 644 0.99 15.74 10.29
CA MET A 644 1.64 16.67 9.37
C MET A 644 0.73 17.06 8.21
N ASN A 645 -0.01 16.11 7.64
CA ASN A 645 -1.00 16.41 6.59
C ASN A 645 -2.18 17.22 7.15
N ARG A 646 -2.66 16.92 8.36
CA ARG A 646 -3.68 17.75 9.05
C ARG A 646 -3.17 19.15 9.36
N SER A 647 -1.91 19.28 9.80
CA SER A 647 -1.25 20.57 10.06
C SER A 647 -1.11 21.41 8.78
N LYS A 648 -0.69 20.81 7.66
CA LYS A 648 -0.65 21.47 6.35
C LYS A 648 -2.05 21.91 5.88
N LEU A 649 -3.06 21.07 6.05
CA LEU A 649 -4.44 21.42 5.69
C LEU A 649 -4.97 22.58 6.53
N LEU A 650 -4.82 22.53 7.85
CA LEU A 650 -5.20 23.63 8.75
C LEU A 650 -4.44 24.91 8.44
N SER A 651 -3.13 24.82 8.14
CA SER A 651 -2.33 25.99 7.74
C SER A 651 -2.80 26.59 6.42
N LYS A 652 -3.34 25.79 5.48
CA LYS A 652 -3.93 26.30 4.24
C LYS A 652 -5.28 26.99 4.52
N GLN A 653 -6.15 26.34 5.30
CA GLN A 653 -7.46 26.89 5.69
C GLN A 653 -7.36 28.20 6.49
N ILE A 654 -6.32 28.36 7.31
CA ILE A 654 -6.05 29.60 8.05
C ILE A 654 -5.62 30.74 7.11
N LEU A 655 -4.87 30.43 6.04
CA LEU A 655 -4.49 31.43 5.03
C LEU A 655 -5.69 31.81 4.14
N GLU A 656 -6.46 30.82 3.68
CA GLU A 656 -7.68 31.04 2.88
C GLU A 656 -8.70 31.90 3.64
N ALA A 657 -8.95 31.60 4.92
CA ALA A 657 -9.85 32.39 5.76
C ALA A 657 -9.30 33.80 6.11
N TYR A 658 -7.98 34.02 5.97
CA TYR A 658 -7.37 35.35 6.13
C TYR A 658 -7.51 36.17 4.84
N GLU A 659 -7.30 35.55 3.67
CA GLU A 659 -7.52 36.16 2.36
C GLU A 659 -9.02 36.54 2.18
N GLU A 660 -9.95 35.67 2.58
CA GLU A 660 -11.40 35.97 2.64
C GLU A 660 -11.70 37.15 3.59
N TYR A 661 -11.04 37.21 4.76
CA TYR A 661 -11.21 38.30 5.71
C TYR A 661 -10.69 39.64 5.18
N GLU A 662 -9.52 39.68 4.54
CA GLU A 662 -8.97 40.90 3.93
C GLU A 662 -9.88 41.40 2.78
N ALA A 663 -10.39 40.49 1.94
CA ALA A 663 -11.35 40.83 0.89
C ALA A 663 -12.64 41.44 1.46
N ALA A 664 -13.27 40.78 2.45
CA ALA A 664 -14.48 41.29 3.11
C ALA A 664 -14.25 42.63 3.82
N GLN A 665 -13.04 42.86 4.38
CA GLN A 665 -12.68 44.12 5.02
C GLN A 665 -12.51 45.26 4.00
N ILE A 666 -11.98 44.97 2.80
CA ILE A 666 -11.90 45.92 1.67
C ILE A 666 -13.30 46.23 1.14
N GLU A 667 -14.14 45.21 0.94
CA GLU A 667 -15.54 45.39 0.51
C GLU A 667 -16.32 46.26 1.50
N TYR A 668 -16.27 45.96 2.81
CA TYR A 668 -16.92 46.75 3.85
C TYR A 668 -16.50 48.22 3.80
N ASN A 669 -15.19 48.49 3.65
CA ASN A 669 -14.68 49.86 3.51
C ASN A 669 -15.19 50.53 2.23
N SER A 670 -15.30 49.79 1.11
CA SER A 670 -15.85 50.28 -0.15
C SER A 670 -17.35 50.63 -0.04
N PHE A 671 -18.16 49.76 0.59
CA PHE A 671 -19.58 49.97 0.80
C PHE A 671 -19.86 51.08 1.81
N LEU A 672 -19.02 51.26 2.83
CA LEU A 672 -19.10 52.39 3.76
C LEU A 672 -18.88 53.72 3.02
N ASN A 673 -17.84 53.80 2.18
CA ASN A 673 -17.58 54.96 1.34
C ASN A 673 -18.70 55.21 0.32
N LEU A 674 -19.21 54.16 -0.32
CA LEU A 674 -20.34 54.24 -1.26
C LEU A 674 -21.62 54.73 -0.56
N GLN A 675 -21.90 54.25 0.66
CA GLN A 675 -23.04 54.70 1.45
C GLN A 675 -22.93 56.17 1.83
N ILE A 676 -21.73 56.66 2.16
CA ILE A 676 -21.48 58.09 2.42
C ILE A 676 -21.69 58.91 1.15
N ALA A 677 -21.18 58.45 0.00
CA ALA A 677 -21.37 59.10 -1.29
C ALA A 677 -22.84 59.17 -1.72
N GLU A 678 -23.59 58.07 -1.61
CA GLU A 678 -25.03 58.03 -1.93
C GLU A 678 -25.88 58.86 -0.96
N LYS A 679 -25.56 58.85 0.35
CA LYS A 679 -26.19 59.78 1.33
C LYS A 679 -25.97 61.25 0.97
N ALA A 680 -24.85 61.60 0.36
CA ALA A 680 -24.58 62.96 -0.14
C ALA A 680 -25.18 63.24 -1.53
N ALA A 681 -25.39 62.22 -2.36
CA ALA A 681 -25.96 62.35 -3.71
C ALA A 681 -27.49 62.41 -3.71
N LEU A 682 -28.15 61.64 -2.83
CA LEU A 682 -29.61 61.54 -2.78
C LEU A 682 -30.33 62.90 -2.64
N PRO A 683 -29.93 63.82 -1.71
CA PRO A 683 -30.58 65.13 -1.61
C PRO A 683 -30.46 65.95 -2.91
N ARG A 684 -29.30 65.91 -3.58
CA ARG A 684 -29.06 66.64 -4.84
C ARG A 684 -29.90 66.08 -6.00
N ARG A 685 -30.08 64.76 -6.05
CA ARG A 685 -30.97 64.11 -7.04
C ARG A 685 -32.42 64.51 -6.81
N ILE A 686 -32.87 64.55 -5.56
CA ILE A 686 -34.23 64.97 -5.18
C ILE A 686 -34.43 66.46 -5.52
N GLU A 687 -33.55 67.35 -5.07
CA GLU A 687 -33.62 68.81 -5.33
C GLU A 687 -33.65 69.13 -6.84
N SER A 688 -32.85 68.42 -7.65
CA SER A 688 -32.87 68.56 -9.10
C SER A 688 -34.22 68.14 -9.73
N LEU A 689 -34.82 67.06 -9.24
CA LEU A 689 -36.13 66.58 -9.71
C LEU A 689 -37.26 67.50 -9.23
N GLU A 690 -37.22 67.98 -7.99
CA GLU A 690 -38.18 68.95 -7.46
C GLU A 690 -38.15 70.27 -8.25
N TYR A 691 -36.95 70.74 -8.63
CA TYR A 691 -36.79 71.91 -9.51
C TYR A 691 -37.38 71.67 -10.91
N GLU A 692 -37.12 70.52 -11.54
CA GLU A 692 -37.70 70.17 -12.83
C GLU A 692 -39.23 70.04 -12.78
N ILE A 693 -39.77 69.36 -11.76
CA ILE A 693 -41.20 69.23 -11.52
C ILE A 693 -41.84 70.61 -11.29
N SER A 694 -41.24 71.48 -10.47
CA SER A 694 -41.72 72.85 -10.23
C SER A 694 -41.76 73.68 -11.52
N LYS A 695 -40.71 73.57 -12.34
CA LYS A 695 -40.61 74.23 -13.66
C LYS A 695 -41.66 73.72 -14.65
N LEU A 696 -41.92 72.41 -14.68
CA LEU A 696 -42.99 71.81 -15.49
C LEU A 696 -44.37 72.23 -15.01
N ALA A 697 -44.65 72.17 -13.70
CA ALA A 697 -45.91 72.58 -13.10
C ALA A 697 -46.21 74.08 -13.27
N SER A 698 -45.19 74.94 -13.30
CA SER A 698 -45.39 76.35 -13.64
C SER A 698 -45.75 76.54 -15.12
N ARG A 699 -45.02 75.86 -16.03
CA ARG A 699 -45.34 75.89 -17.45
C ARG A 699 -46.75 75.35 -17.74
N GLU A 700 -47.18 74.33 -17.01
CA GLU A 700 -48.54 73.80 -17.12
C GLU A 700 -49.58 74.82 -16.68
N ARG A 701 -49.42 75.44 -15.49
CA ARG A 701 -50.31 76.51 -15.00
C ARG A 701 -50.40 77.68 -15.99
N ASP A 702 -49.27 78.11 -16.56
CA ASP A 702 -49.22 79.20 -17.53
C ASP A 702 -49.95 78.86 -18.85
N LEU A 703 -49.95 77.58 -19.25
CA LEU A 703 -50.68 77.09 -20.42
C LEU A 703 -52.17 76.90 -20.15
N GLN A 704 -52.54 76.38 -18.96
CA GLN A 704 -53.93 76.27 -18.52
C GLN A 704 -54.59 77.64 -18.40
N GLN A 705 -53.89 78.64 -17.86
CA GLN A 705 -54.39 80.02 -17.78
C GLN A 705 -54.63 80.60 -19.18
N LYS A 706 -53.65 80.50 -20.10
CA LYS A 706 -53.83 80.95 -21.49
C LYS A 706 -54.98 80.25 -22.22
N TYR A 707 -55.18 78.96 -21.97
CA TYR A 707 -56.33 78.23 -22.52
C TYR A 707 -57.65 78.78 -21.98
N LYS A 708 -57.71 79.11 -20.68
CA LYS A 708 -58.87 79.77 -20.08
C LYS A 708 -59.10 81.16 -20.70
N ASP A 709 -58.07 82.00 -20.77
CA ASP A 709 -58.16 83.37 -21.32
C ASP A 709 -58.70 83.35 -22.76
N LEU A 710 -58.18 82.47 -23.62
CA LEU A 710 -58.65 82.26 -24.99
C LEU A 710 -60.09 81.70 -25.05
N ASN A 711 -60.51 80.90 -24.08
CA ASN A 711 -61.88 80.42 -23.98
C ASN A 711 -62.83 81.55 -23.56
N ASP A 712 -62.42 82.40 -22.63
CA ASP A 712 -63.21 83.54 -22.15
C ASP A 712 -63.33 84.62 -23.26
N GLU A 713 -62.26 84.88 -24.03
CA GLU A 713 -62.31 85.68 -25.27
C GLU A 713 -63.29 85.09 -26.31
N LYS A 714 -63.21 83.77 -26.55
CA LYS A 714 -64.11 83.06 -27.47
C LYS A 714 -65.58 83.16 -27.04
N MET A 715 -65.85 83.10 -25.74
CA MET A 715 -67.21 83.30 -25.20
C MET A 715 -67.67 84.75 -25.34
N ALA A 716 -66.79 85.73 -25.15
CA ALA A 716 -67.09 87.15 -25.35
C ALA A 716 -67.31 87.53 -26.83
N LEU A 717 -66.71 86.80 -27.78
CA LEU A 717 -66.95 86.93 -29.23
C LEU A 717 -68.17 86.15 -29.74
N ALA A 718 -68.84 85.38 -28.87
CA ALA A 718 -70.02 84.58 -29.19
C ALA A 718 -71.32 85.13 -28.57
N ALA A 719 -71.27 86.33 -27.99
CA ALA A 719 -72.36 87.05 -27.33
C ALA A 719 -72.62 88.42 -28.00
#